data_AF-A0A1R3JVU8-F1
#
_entry.id   AF-A0A1R3JVU8-F1
#
_cell.length_a   1.000
_cell.length_b   1.000
_cell.length_c   1.000
_cell.angle_alpha   90.00
_cell.angle_beta   90.00
_cell.angle_gamma   90.00
#
_symmetry.space_group_name_H-M   'P 1'
#
loop_
_entity.id
_entity.type
_entity.pdbx_description
1 polymer ?
#
loop_
_entity_poly.entity_id
_entity_poly.type
_entity_poly.pdbx_seq_one_letter_code
_entity_poly.pdbx_strand_id
1 'polypeptide(L)'
;MAAISITMNLVLLLSTSILFMGVFSEEVSKPEVVNVGAIFSFNTINGKVSKIAMKAAEDDINADPSVLGGRKLSITLHDSNFSSFLGIIGAPSDLFQMTAIADMISYYGWAEVVALYTDDDQSRNGIITLGDKLSERRCRISYKAALRPDPTATRSDVMAELVKIQMMESRVIVLHTFTKTGLLVFEVAKSLGMMENQYVWIASSWLSTVLDSNSSLKSETPDSILGALTLRPHTPDSKRKRNFISRWNQLSNGSIGFNPYALYAYDTVWMIARSVKLFFDQGGTISFSNDTKLNGLGGRTLNLSALNIFDGGQQLLQNILNTNMTGLTGPVLFNQERSLLNPSYDIINVVQTGYRQIGYWSNHSRLSIVPPETLFSFSTMFFAHRENTVSTLGRLILIIWLFVVLIINSSYTASLTSILTVQQLSSPIKGIESLVSSGESIGFQVGSFAENYLMEELNIPKSRLVPLGSPEEYTLALESKRVAAIIDERPYVDLFLSDHCEFSIRGQEFTKSGWGFAFPRDSPLAIDMSTAILTLSENGELQRIHDKWLSRKACRSDNFDGDVEQLDLPSFWGLFLIIGIACFLALLVYFFLVFRQFKRRHSEEKDSASPGSSRSARVQTFLSFADGKMAICFQLQSPLKPIYFPPSTTKKAPVFSCKASLSAVVTTEPEPVFTSVKSFAPATVANLGPGFDCLGVAVDGLGDFVSLSVDSSVRPGHVSISEISGCSKLSTNPLYNCAGIAAIATMKMLNIRSVGLSLKLEKGLPLGSGLGSSAASAAAAAVAVNELFGAKLGVDELVLAGLESEAKVSGYHADNIAPAVMGVSPEFEAPTKKMRAALPAEIGMPHHIWNSSQVGALVASILEGNVPALGKAMSSDRIVEPRRAPLIPGMEGVKKAAIEAGAFGCTISGAGPTAVAVIDNEEKGKEIGQKMVEAFLQQGSLKAVAMVKRLDRVGARLIDSVPR
;
A
#
# COMPACT_ATOMS: atom_id res chain seq x y z
N MET A 1 86.73 -7.80 -22.73
CA MET A 1 85.57 -7.36 -21.92
C MET A 1 85.21 -5.86 -22.07
N ALA A 2 85.83 -5.06 -22.94
CA ALA A 2 85.46 -3.63 -23.07
C ALA A 2 84.17 -3.38 -23.89
N ALA A 3 83.98 -4.09 -25.01
CA ALA A 3 82.92 -3.79 -25.98
C ALA A 3 81.47 -4.08 -25.52
N ILE A 4 81.28 -4.93 -24.50
CA ILE A 4 79.95 -5.36 -24.05
C ILE A 4 79.33 -4.37 -23.03
N SER A 5 80.18 -3.61 -22.31
CA SER A 5 79.71 -2.60 -21.34
C SER A 5 79.04 -1.39 -22.02
N ILE A 6 79.56 -0.99 -23.19
CA ILE A 6 79.11 0.20 -23.92
C ILE A 6 77.70 0.00 -24.50
N THR A 7 77.40 -1.18 -25.07
CA THR A 7 76.07 -1.49 -25.60
C THR A 7 75.02 -1.61 -24.49
N MET A 8 75.38 -2.18 -23.33
CA MET A 8 74.44 -2.29 -22.21
C MET A 8 74.04 -0.92 -21.65
N ASN A 9 75.00 0.00 -21.47
CA ASN A 9 74.72 1.35 -20.97
C ASN A 9 73.89 2.19 -21.96
N LEU A 10 74.10 2.04 -23.27
CA LEU A 10 73.31 2.76 -24.27
C LEU A 10 71.85 2.30 -24.30
N VAL A 11 71.60 1.00 -24.17
CA VAL A 11 70.24 0.44 -24.05
C VAL A 11 69.55 0.91 -22.76
N LEU A 12 70.29 1.00 -21.65
CA LEU A 12 69.74 1.46 -20.36
C LEU A 12 69.37 2.95 -20.37
N LEU A 13 70.13 3.80 -21.09
CA LEU A 13 69.81 5.22 -21.29
C LEU A 13 68.59 5.44 -22.19
N LEU A 14 68.45 4.61 -23.24
CA LEU A 14 67.27 4.66 -24.11
C LEU A 14 65.99 4.15 -23.42
N SER A 15 66.07 3.07 -22.62
CA SER A 15 64.90 2.55 -21.90
C SER A 15 64.43 3.49 -20.78
N THR A 16 65.35 4.13 -20.04
CA THR A 16 65.02 5.14 -19.01
C THR A 16 64.46 6.42 -19.61
N SER A 17 64.91 6.85 -20.79
CA SER A 17 64.35 8.00 -21.50
C SER A 17 62.91 7.75 -21.98
N ILE A 18 62.60 6.54 -22.47
CA ILE A 18 61.24 6.16 -22.91
C ILE A 18 60.29 6.05 -21.70
N LEU A 19 60.78 5.67 -20.53
CA LEU A 19 60.01 5.65 -19.27
C LEU A 19 59.69 7.03 -18.69
N PHE A 20 60.32 8.12 -19.19
CA PHE A 20 60.08 9.49 -18.72
C PHE A 20 59.27 10.38 -19.67
N MET A 21 58.98 9.93 -20.89
CA MET A 21 58.17 10.65 -21.89
C MET A 21 56.91 9.85 -22.30
N GLY A 22 56.53 8.84 -21.51
CA GLY A 22 55.36 8.01 -21.71
C GLY A 22 54.09 8.58 -21.08
N VAL A 23 53.56 9.66 -21.67
CA VAL A 23 52.27 10.30 -21.31
C VAL A 23 52.19 10.83 -19.86
N PHE A 24 52.37 12.15 -19.72
CA PHE A 24 51.64 12.87 -18.68
C PHE A 24 50.15 12.67 -18.95
N SER A 25 49.50 11.76 -18.21
CA SER A 25 48.05 11.79 -18.10
C SER A 25 47.71 13.11 -17.45
N GLU A 26 46.84 13.91 -18.06
CA GLU A 26 46.31 15.08 -17.38
C GLU A 26 45.70 14.62 -16.05
N GLU A 27 46.16 15.18 -14.92
CA GLU A 27 45.46 15.03 -13.66
C GLU A 27 44.21 15.90 -13.69
N VAL A 28 43.21 15.42 -14.44
CA VAL A 28 41.81 15.88 -14.35
C VAL A 28 41.48 15.95 -12.87
N SER A 29 41.24 17.16 -12.37
CA SER A 29 41.33 17.46 -10.94
C SER A 29 40.31 16.63 -10.16
N LYS A 30 40.82 15.57 -9.51
CA LYS A 30 40.00 14.62 -8.75
C LYS A 30 39.30 15.43 -7.64
N PRO A 31 37.95 15.49 -7.61
CA PRO A 31 37.26 16.32 -6.64
C PRO A 31 37.58 15.82 -5.22
N GLU A 32 38.26 16.65 -4.43
CA GLU A 32 38.70 16.32 -3.07
C GLU A 32 37.50 16.04 -2.14
N VAL A 33 36.36 16.70 -2.42
CA VAL A 33 35.10 16.55 -1.70
C VAL A 33 33.99 16.12 -2.65
N VAL A 34 33.28 15.06 -2.29
CA VAL A 34 32.02 14.63 -2.90
C VAL A 34 30.87 15.25 -2.13
N ASN A 35 30.07 16.09 -2.79
CA ASN A 35 28.90 16.73 -2.19
C ASN A 35 27.63 15.94 -2.53
N VAL A 36 26.84 15.58 -1.52
CA VAL A 36 25.56 14.88 -1.66
C VAL A 36 24.44 15.71 -1.00
N GLY A 37 23.34 15.94 -1.71
CA GLY A 37 22.16 16.59 -1.15
C GLY A 37 21.15 15.57 -0.63
N ALA A 38 20.56 15.81 0.55
CA ALA A 38 19.44 15.03 1.07
C ALA A 38 18.31 15.97 1.55
N ILE A 39 17.08 15.66 1.15
CA ILE A 39 15.89 16.51 1.35
C ILE A 39 14.79 15.66 2.01
N PHE A 40 14.38 16.03 3.23
CA PHE A 40 13.33 15.33 4.00
C PHE A 40 12.81 16.20 5.16
N SER A 41 11.67 15.87 5.74
CA SER A 41 11.07 16.65 6.84
C SER A 41 11.75 16.41 8.19
N PHE A 42 12.59 17.34 8.66
CA PHE A 42 13.39 17.15 9.89
C PHE A 42 12.54 17.05 11.17
N ASN A 43 11.34 17.66 11.16
CA ASN A 43 10.47 17.73 12.33
C ASN A 43 9.69 16.44 12.64
N THR A 44 9.74 15.44 11.75
CA THR A 44 9.17 14.10 11.98
C THR A 44 10.07 13.23 12.87
N ILE A 45 9.52 12.19 13.51
CA ILE A 45 10.32 11.20 14.26
C ILE A 45 11.40 10.59 13.36
N ASN A 46 11.01 10.09 12.19
CA ASN A 46 11.94 9.45 11.25
C ASN A 46 12.96 10.45 10.68
N GLY A 47 12.59 11.72 10.47
CA GLY A 47 13.50 12.78 10.08
C GLY A 47 14.56 13.09 11.14
N LYS A 48 14.18 13.18 12.41
CA LYS A 48 15.13 13.41 13.52
C LYS A 48 16.19 12.31 13.60
N VAL A 49 15.77 11.04 13.61
CA VAL A 49 16.73 9.92 13.67
C VAL A 49 17.56 9.80 12.38
N SER A 50 16.98 10.06 11.21
CA SER A 50 17.71 10.01 9.92
C SER A 50 18.77 11.10 9.84
N LYS A 51 18.48 12.32 10.32
CA LYS A 51 19.44 13.43 10.38
C LYS A 51 20.67 13.10 11.23
N ILE A 52 20.45 12.51 12.40
CA ILE A 52 21.54 12.05 13.30
C ILE A 52 22.34 10.93 12.61
N ALA A 53 21.66 9.94 12.05
CA ALA A 53 22.30 8.79 11.43
C ALA A 53 23.08 9.10 10.15
N MET A 54 22.58 10.00 9.29
CA MET A 54 23.29 10.45 8.08
C MET A 54 24.57 11.22 8.43
N LYS A 55 24.53 12.08 9.47
CA LYS A 55 25.71 12.81 9.94
C LYS A 55 26.75 11.86 10.56
N ALA A 56 26.30 10.88 11.37
CA ALA A 56 27.16 9.83 11.89
C ALA A 56 27.79 8.97 10.77
N ALA A 57 27.06 8.69 9.69
CA ALA A 57 27.61 7.99 8.53
C ALA A 57 28.64 8.83 7.77
N GLU A 58 28.41 10.13 7.59
CA GLU A 58 29.38 11.05 6.99
C GLU A 58 30.69 11.08 7.78
N ASP A 59 30.60 11.18 9.11
CA ASP A 59 31.77 11.23 10.00
C ASP A 59 32.50 9.88 10.05
N ASP A 60 31.77 8.75 10.16
CA ASP A 60 32.36 7.39 10.13
C ASP A 60 32.99 7.04 8.76
N ILE A 61 32.48 7.59 7.65
CA ILE A 61 33.07 7.43 6.30
C ILE A 61 34.32 8.30 6.15
N ASN A 62 34.28 9.56 6.60
CA ASN A 62 35.43 10.46 6.55
C ASN A 62 36.59 10.02 7.45
N ALA A 63 36.34 9.17 8.44
CA ALA A 63 37.36 8.58 9.30
C ALA A 63 38.17 7.44 8.62
N ASP A 64 37.69 6.86 7.52
CA ASP A 64 38.38 5.81 6.76
C ASP A 64 38.62 6.25 5.29
N PRO A 65 39.82 6.78 4.97
CA PRO A 65 40.17 7.22 3.62
C PRO A 65 40.05 6.14 2.53
N SER A 66 39.98 4.85 2.87
CA SER A 66 39.81 3.78 1.87
C SER A 66 38.41 3.78 1.24
N VAL A 67 37.39 4.26 1.97
CA VAL A 67 35.97 4.16 1.59
C VAL A 67 35.61 4.99 0.35
N LEU A 68 36.27 6.14 0.17
CA LEU A 68 36.04 7.06 -0.96
C LEU A 68 37.32 7.35 -1.78
N GLY A 69 38.38 6.58 -1.55
CA GLY A 69 39.66 6.70 -2.25
C GLY A 69 40.35 8.04 -1.99
N GLY A 70 40.56 8.38 -0.71
CA GLY A 70 41.21 9.60 -0.25
C GLY A 70 40.34 10.87 -0.25
N ARG A 71 39.17 10.83 -0.90
CA ARG A 71 38.21 11.95 -0.93
C ARG A 71 37.38 12.01 0.35
N LYS A 72 36.86 13.20 0.66
CA LYS A 72 35.87 13.40 1.73
C LYS A 72 34.45 13.38 1.18
N LEU A 73 33.50 12.94 2.01
CA LEU A 73 32.07 13.08 1.79
C LEU A 73 31.56 14.31 2.55
N SER A 74 30.65 15.07 1.94
CA SER A 74 29.94 16.20 2.55
C SER A 74 28.45 16.08 2.25
N ILE A 75 27.60 16.11 3.28
CA ILE A 75 26.15 15.95 3.13
C ILE A 75 25.43 17.27 3.42
N THR A 76 24.83 17.85 2.38
CA THR A 76 23.97 19.03 2.51
C THR A 76 22.53 18.59 2.83
N LEU A 77 22.08 18.86 4.05
CA LEU A 77 20.74 18.52 4.52
C LEU A 77 19.77 19.70 4.35
N HIS A 78 18.63 19.49 3.70
CA HIS A 78 17.56 20.49 3.55
C HIS A 78 16.24 19.98 4.13
N ASP A 79 15.56 20.80 4.94
CA ASP A 79 14.23 20.43 5.47
C ASP A 79 13.18 20.54 4.35
N SER A 80 12.37 19.50 4.14
CA SER A 80 11.27 19.59 3.17
C SER A 80 10.05 20.35 3.71
N ASN A 81 10.01 20.71 5.00
CA ASN A 81 8.90 21.43 5.64
C ASN A 81 7.53 20.79 5.36
N PHE A 82 7.44 19.46 5.44
CA PHE A 82 6.26 18.64 5.12
C PHE A 82 5.76 18.72 3.66
N SER A 83 6.52 19.32 2.73
CA SER A 83 6.30 19.08 1.29
C SER A 83 6.65 17.63 0.92
N SER A 84 6.00 17.12 -0.14
CA SER A 84 5.91 15.70 -0.56
C SER A 84 7.22 15.07 -1.09
N PHE A 85 8.37 15.54 -0.60
CA PHE A 85 9.69 14.96 -0.80
C PHE A 85 10.08 14.13 0.43
N LEU A 86 9.66 12.86 0.41
CA LEU A 86 10.04 11.81 1.35
C LEU A 86 10.63 10.63 0.57
N GLY A 87 11.65 10.00 1.13
CA GLY A 87 12.32 8.84 0.55
C GLY A 87 13.67 8.56 1.20
N ILE A 88 13.77 7.42 1.89
CA ILE A 88 15.03 6.82 2.36
C ILE A 88 15.26 5.61 1.47
N ILE A 89 16.46 5.45 0.90
CA ILE A 89 16.73 4.31 0.01
C ILE A 89 16.85 3.04 0.86
N GLY A 90 16.19 1.96 0.42
CA GLY A 90 16.20 0.70 1.15
C GLY A 90 15.28 0.63 2.38
N ALA A 91 14.56 1.69 2.74
CA ALA A 91 13.45 1.55 3.68
C ALA A 91 12.38 0.59 3.09
N PRO A 92 11.73 -0.28 3.89
CA PRO A 92 10.74 -1.22 3.38
C PRO A 92 9.55 -0.52 2.70
N SER A 93 9.10 -1.06 1.56
CA SER A 93 7.96 -0.55 0.80
C SER A 93 6.63 -0.86 1.49
N ASP A 94 5.66 0.05 1.37
CA ASP A 94 4.28 -0.17 1.80
C ASP A 94 3.63 -1.41 1.16
N LEU A 95 4.10 -1.86 -0.02
CA LEU A 95 3.69 -3.14 -0.62
C LEU A 95 3.94 -4.33 0.32
N PHE A 96 5.11 -4.40 0.96
CA PHE A 96 5.46 -5.52 1.84
C PHE A 96 4.80 -5.38 3.21
N GLN A 97 4.69 -4.15 3.72
CA GLN A 97 3.94 -3.84 4.95
C GLN A 97 2.47 -4.25 4.82
N MET A 98 1.80 -3.91 3.72
CA MET A 98 0.40 -4.27 3.50
C MET A 98 0.22 -5.75 3.17
N THR A 99 1.22 -6.39 2.55
CA THR A 99 1.23 -7.86 2.39
C THR A 99 1.36 -8.56 3.74
N ALA A 100 2.16 -8.05 4.67
CA ALA A 100 2.31 -8.58 6.02
C ALA A 100 1.03 -8.41 6.85
N ILE A 101 0.39 -7.23 6.80
CA ILE A 101 -0.92 -6.99 7.43
C ILE A 101 -2.00 -7.92 6.84
N ALA A 102 -2.05 -8.10 5.52
CA ALA A 102 -2.99 -9.03 4.88
C ALA A 102 -2.73 -10.51 5.24
N ASP A 103 -1.47 -10.92 5.39
CA ASP A 103 -1.12 -12.25 5.89
C ASP A 103 -1.55 -12.46 7.35
N MET A 104 -1.36 -11.46 8.23
CA MET A 104 -1.88 -11.50 9.61
C MET A 104 -3.41 -11.64 9.65
N ILE A 105 -4.12 -10.83 8.86
CA ILE A 105 -5.59 -10.82 8.80
C ILE A 105 -6.11 -12.19 8.32
N SER A 106 -5.50 -12.74 7.28
CA SER A 106 -5.86 -14.07 6.77
C SER A 106 -5.51 -15.20 7.74
N TYR A 107 -4.45 -15.08 8.54
CA TYR A 107 -4.04 -16.09 9.53
C TYR A 107 -5.01 -16.20 10.71
N TYR A 108 -5.52 -15.07 11.20
CA TYR A 108 -6.55 -15.03 12.25
C TYR A 108 -7.98 -15.26 11.72
N GLY A 109 -8.14 -15.53 10.41
CA GLY A 109 -9.44 -15.86 9.80
C GLY A 109 -10.40 -14.67 9.66
N TRP A 110 -9.92 -13.43 9.81
CA TRP A 110 -10.78 -12.24 9.71
C TRP A 110 -11.13 -11.96 8.24
N ALA A 111 -12.35 -12.30 7.84
CA ALA A 111 -12.84 -12.11 6.47
C ALA A 111 -13.03 -10.62 6.10
N GLU A 112 -13.34 -9.76 7.06
CA GLU A 112 -13.58 -8.33 6.84
C GLU A 112 -12.85 -7.43 7.82
N VAL A 113 -12.29 -6.34 7.31
CA VAL A 113 -11.61 -5.31 8.11
C VAL A 113 -12.05 -3.90 7.72
N VAL A 114 -11.95 -2.97 8.65
CA VAL A 114 -12.04 -1.53 8.40
C VAL A 114 -10.64 -0.97 8.16
N ALA A 115 -10.48 -0.07 7.18
CA ALA A 115 -9.25 0.67 6.95
C ALA A 115 -9.45 2.14 7.34
N LEU A 116 -8.75 2.60 8.37
CA LEU A 116 -8.74 4.00 8.82
C LEU A 116 -7.37 4.61 8.49
N TYR A 117 -7.35 5.66 7.66
CA TYR A 117 -6.12 6.16 7.06
C TYR A 117 -6.11 7.68 6.84
N THR A 118 -4.93 8.24 6.64
CA THR A 118 -4.73 9.65 6.29
C THR A 118 -4.94 9.84 4.78
N ASP A 119 -5.67 10.86 4.34
CA ASP A 119 -5.99 11.07 2.92
C ASP A 119 -4.86 11.78 2.14
N ASP A 120 -3.72 11.12 2.10
CA ASP A 120 -2.53 11.51 1.34
C ASP A 120 -2.14 10.41 0.34
N ASP A 121 -1.30 10.75 -0.64
CA ASP A 121 -0.94 9.82 -1.71
C ASP A 121 -0.19 8.58 -1.22
N GLN A 122 0.61 8.65 -0.15
CA GLN A 122 1.28 7.45 0.38
C GLN A 122 0.25 6.54 1.03
N SER A 123 -0.54 7.08 1.95
CA SER A 123 -1.54 6.32 2.70
C SER A 123 -2.65 5.74 1.80
N ARG A 124 -3.11 6.49 0.79
CA ARG A 124 -4.02 5.99 -0.25
C ARG A 124 -3.44 4.79 -1.00
N ASN A 125 -2.20 4.90 -1.49
CA ASN A 125 -1.53 3.78 -2.17
C ASN A 125 -1.34 2.56 -1.25
N GLY A 126 -1.06 2.78 0.04
CA GLY A 126 -1.06 1.72 1.05
C GLY A 126 -2.41 1.00 1.16
N ILE A 127 -3.51 1.73 1.32
CA ILE A 127 -4.86 1.15 1.47
C ILE A 127 -5.42 0.54 0.18
N ILE A 128 -4.99 1.00 -1.00
CA ILE A 128 -5.24 0.30 -2.27
C ILE A 128 -4.52 -1.06 -2.26
N THR A 129 -3.21 -1.05 -2.01
CA THR A 129 -2.38 -2.28 -1.98
C THR A 129 -2.88 -3.28 -0.93
N LEU A 130 -3.35 -2.82 0.23
CA LEU A 130 -3.98 -3.65 1.25
C LEU A 130 -5.26 -4.31 0.72
N GLY A 131 -6.10 -3.58 0.00
CA GLY A 131 -7.32 -4.11 -0.62
C GLY A 131 -7.03 -5.25 -1.61
N ASP A 132 -6.00 -5.09 -2.43
CA ASP A 132 -5.56 -6.12 -3.39
C ASP A 132 -5.03 -7.36 -2.66
N LYS A 133 -4.17 -7.18 -1.65
CA LYS A 133 -3.61 -8.30 -0.86
C LYS A 133 -4.65 -9.00 0.01
N LEU A 134 -5.68 -8.31 0.50
CA LEU A 134 -6.82 -8.97 1.15
C LEU A 134 -7.64 -9.77 0.13
N SER A 135 -7.88 -9.21 -1.06
CA SER A 135 -8.63 -9.88 -2.14
C SER A 135 -7.97 -11.18 -2.61
N GLU A 136 -6.63 -11.21 -2.74
CA GLU A 136 -5.84 -12.43 -2.99
C GLU A 136 -6.13 -13.56 -1.97
N ARG A 137 -6.51 -13.20 -0.74
CA ARG A 137 -6.73 -14.11 0.41
C ARG A 137 -8.22 -14.36 0.71
N ARG A 138 -9.12 -13.83 -0.13
CA ARG A 138 -10.59 -13.83 0.06
C ARG A 138 -11.09 -12.99 1.25
N CYS A 139 -10.23 -12.13 1.81
CA CYS A 139 -10.63 -11.10 2.77
C CYS A 139 -11.04 -9.82 2.02
N ARG A 140 -11.76 -8.90 2.66
CA ARG A 140 -12.09 -7.58 2.08
C ARG A 140 -12.00 -6.43 3.09
N ILE A 141 -11.78 -5.22 2.57
CA ILE A 141 -12.00 -3.99 3.33
C ILE A 141 -13.50 -3.65 3.21
N SER A 142 -14.22 -3.63 4.33
CA SER A 142 -15.67 -3.38 4.36
C SER A 142 -16.02 -1.90 4.49
N TYR A 143 -15.21 -1.12 5.20
CA TYR A 143 -15.29 0.34 5.24
C TYR A 143 -13.91 0.99 5.11
N LYS A 144 -13.85 2.10 4.38
CA LYS A 144 -12.66 2.94 4.20
C LYS A 144 -12.93 4.32 4.80
N ALA A 145 -12.26 4.63 5.88
CA ALA A 145 -12.38 5.89 6.62
C ALA A 145 -11.15 6.77 6.35
N ALA A 146 -11.38 7.94 5.76
CA ALA A 146 -10.33 8.87 5.35
C ALA A 146 -10.29 10.08 6.29
N LEU A 147 -9.12 10.36 6.88
CA LEU A 147 -8.86 11.50 7.75
C LEU A 147 -8.02 12.56 7.02
N ARG A 148 -8.13 13.84 7.40
CA ARG A 148 -7.34 14.92 6.77
C ARG A 148 -5.82 14.65 6.84
N PRO A 149 -5.00 15.09 5.86
CA PRO A 149 -3.54 14.96 5.87
C PRO A 149 -2.88 15.34 7.22
N ASP A 150 -1.95 14.53 7.72
CA ASP A 150 -1.24 14.84 8.98
C ASP A 150 -0.43 16.14 8.84
N PRO A 151 -0.50 17.09 9.79
CA PRO A 151 -1.11 17.01 11.13
C PRO A 151 -2.45 17.74 11.25
N THR A 152 -3.25 17.81 10.19
CA THR A 152 -4.45 18.69 10.10
C THR A 152 -5.76 18.05 10.58
N ALA A 153 -5.79 16.73 10.81
CA ALA A 153 -6.97 16.04 11.33
C ALA A 153 -7.33 16.51 12.75
N THR A 154 -8.57 16.93 12.95
CA THR A 154 -9.10 17.40 14.24
C THR A 154 -9.70 16.25 15.05
N ARG A 155 -9.86 16.43 16.37
CA ARG A 155 -10.57 15.46 17.23
C ARG A 155 -12.00 15.20 16.72
N SER A 156 -12.65 16.24 16.19
CA SER A 156 -13.99 16.16 15.59
C SER A 156 -14.04 15.31 14.32
N ASP A 157 -13.05 15.42 13.42
CA ASP A 157 -12.99 14.57 12.21
C ASP A 157 -12.80 13.09 12.60
N VAL A 158 -11.85 12.85 13.52
CA VAL A 158 -11.54 11.53 14.05
C VAL A 158 -12.76 10.89 14.73
N MET A 159 -13.46 11.65 15.57
CA MET A 159 -14.67 11.17 16.26
C MET A 159 -15.82 10.88 15.28
N ALA A 160 -15.98 11.70 14.24
CA ALA A 160 -17.02 11.49 13.22
C ALA A 160 -16.80 10.20 12.41
N GLU A 161 -15.56 9.83 12.10
CA GLU A 161 -15.26 8.54 11.48
C GLU A 161 -15.35 7.36 12.46
N LEU A 162 -14.84 7.51 13.69
CA LEU A 162 -14.87 6.41 14.67
C LEU A 162 -16.31 6.02 15.07
N VAL A 163 -17.23 6.98 15.18
CA VAL A 163 -18.66 6.70 15.41
C VAL A 163 -19.28 5.91 14.24
N LYS A 164 -18.91 6.19 12.98
CA LYS A 164 -19.35 5.36 11.84
C LYS A 164 -18.77 3.95 11.94
N ILE A 165 -17.50 3.82 12.30
CA ILE A 165 -16.82 2.52 12.46
C ILE A 165 -17.46 1.69 13.59
N GLN A 166 -17.89 2.32 14.68
CA GLN A 166 -18.62 1.67 15.77
C GLN A 166 -19.95 1.03 15.29
N MET A 167 -20.58 1.58 14.25
CA MET A 167 -21.80 1.04 13.62
C MET A 167 -21.54 -0.07 12.58
N MET A 168 -20.28 -0.36 12.23
CA MET A 168 -19.93 -1.46 11.31
C MET A 168 -19.91 -2.82 12.01
N GLU A 169 -20.12 -3.91 11.28
CA GLU A 169 -20.03 -5.27 11.82
C GLU A 169 -18.59 -5.70 12.14
N SER A 170 -17.62 -5.29 11.31
CA SER A 170 -16.20 -5.60 11.54
C SER A 170 -15.64 -4.81 12.73
N ARG A 171 -15.01 -5.54 13.65
CA ARG A 171 -14.29 -4.99 14.81
C ARG A 171 -12.76 -5.00 14.66
N VAL A 172 -12.27 -5.31 13.45
CA VAL A 172 -10.84 -5.29 13.11
C VAL A 172 -10.55 -4.01 12.33
N ILE A 173 -9.72 -3.13 12.90
CA ILE A 173 -9.33 -1.85 12.29
C ILE A 173 -7.85 -1.85 11.96
N VAL A 174 -7.54 -1.64 10.67
CA VAL A 174 -6.18 -1.33 10.20
C VAL A 174 -5.99 0.19 10.20
N LEU A 175 -4.99 0.67 10.94
CA LEU A 175 -4.71 2.09 11.16
C LEU A 175 -3.42 2.54 10.44
N HIS A 176 -3.58 3.13 9.26
CA HIS A 176 -2.48 3.57 8.39
C HIS A 176 -2.44 5.10 8.29
N THR A 177 -1.76 5.72 9.25
CA THR A 177 -1.67 7.17 9.42
C THR A 177 -0.22 7.56 9.79
N PHE A 178 0.02 8.84 10.08
CA PHE A 178 1.26 9.31 10.72
C PHE A 178 1.08 9.52 12.22
N THR A 179 2.19 9.66 12.94
CA THR A 179 2.27 9.71 14.41
C THR A 179 1.21 10.58 15.11
N LYS A 180 0.94 11.80 14.65
CA LYS A 180 0.05 12.73 15.39
C LYS A 180 -1.41 12.30 15.23
N THR A 181 -1.86 12.12 13.99
CA THR A 181 -3.21 11.65 13.67
C THR A 181 -3.46 10.25 14.26
N GLY A 182 -2.49 9.34 14.18
CA GLY A 182 -2.61 7.99 14.72
C GLY A 182 -2.74 7.93 16.24
N LEU A 183 -1.97 8.75 16.97
CA LEU A 183 -2.11 8.86 18.43
C LEU A 183 -3.45 9.53 18.83
N LEU A 184 -3.91 10.52 18.07
CA LEU A 184 -5.22 11.14 18.28
C LEU A 184 -6.37 10.15 18.02
N VAL A 185 -6.27 9.30 16.99
CA VAL A 185 -7.23 8.21 16.73
C VAL A 185 -7.32 7.28 17.94
N PHE A 186 -6.20 6.81 18.48
CA PHE A 186 -6.20 5.96 19.66
C PHE A 186 -6.75 6.65 20.91
N GLU A 187 -6.45 7.94 21.11
CA GLU A 187 -7.01 8.71 22.23
C GLU A 187 -8.54 8.84 22.15
N VAL A 188 -9.08 9.11 20.95
CA VAL A 188 -10.53 9.19 20.74
C VAL A 188 -11.18 7.80 20.82
N ALA A 189 -10.56 6.78 20.24
CA ALA A 189 -11.03 5.39 20.32
C ALA A 189 -11.16 4.92 21.78
N LYS A 190 -10.18 5.24 22.64
CA LYS A 190 -10.26 4.97 24.09
C LYS A 190 -11.46 5.69 24.72
N SER A 191 -11.71 6.96 24.38
CA SER A 191 -12.88 7.71 24.87
C SER A 191 -14.24 7.24 24.32
N LEU A 192 -14.26 6.32 23.36
CA LEU A 192 -15.47 5.69 22.78
C LEU A 192 -15.62 4.20 23.19
N GLY A 193 -14.80 3.69 24.12
CA GLY A 193 -14.79 2.26 24.50
C GLY A 193 -14.20 1.33 23.43
N MET A 194 -13.66 1.87 22.33
CA MET A 194 -13.18 1.08 21.19
C MET A 194 -11.80 0.44 21.41
N MET A 195 -11.23 0.53 22.61
CA MET A 195 -9.98 -0.13 23.02
C MET A 195 -10.22 -1.36 23.91
N GLU A 196 -11.47 -1.77 24.11
CA GLU A 196 -11.85 -2.94 24.89
C GLU A 196 -11.79 -4.24 24.08
N ASN A 197 -11.90 -5.39 24.78
CA ASN A 197 -11.69 -6.76 24.29
C ASN A 197 -12.48 -7.19 23.02
N GLN A 198 -13.45 -6.38 22.57
CA GLN A 198 -14.22 -6.63 21.35
C GLN A 198 -13.49 -6.15 20.07
N TYR A 199 -12.48 -5.29 20.19
CA TYR A 199 -11.81 -4.64 19.06
C TYR A 199 -10.38 -5.13 18.85
N VAL A 200 -9.95 -5.19 17.59
CA VAL A 200 -8.57 -5.49 17.19
C VAL A 200 -7.99 -4.32 16.39
N TRP A 201 -6.93 -3.71 16.90
CA TRP A 201 -6.23 -2.61 16.25
C TRP A 201 -4.91 -3.07 15.64
N ILE A 202 -4.73 -2.85 14.34
CA ILE A 202 -3.51 -3.17 13.59
C ILE A 202 -2.93 -1.88 13.01
N ALA A 203 -2.01 -1.25 13.74
CA ALA A 203 -1.32 -0.05 13.26
C ALA A 203 -0.16 -0.42 12.33
N SER A 204 -0.02 0.30 11.21
CA SER A 204 1.19 0.20 10.39
C SER A 204 2.43 0.75 11.14
N SER A 205 3.62 0.62 10.57
CA SER A 205 4.91 0.77 11.29
C SER A 205 5.20 2.13 11.94
N TRP A 206 4.37 3.14 11.70
CA TRP A 206 4.44 4.41 12.43
C TRP A 206 4.36 4.19 13.94
N LEU A 207 3.53 3.25 14.43
CA LEU A 207 3.36 3.02 15.87
C LEU A 207 4.63 2.43 16.50
N SER A 208 5.28 1.47 15.83
CA SER A 208 6.59 0.96 16.27
C SER A 208 7.63 2.09 16.35
N THR A 209 7.65 3.04 15.40
CA THR A 209 8.59 4.18 15.49
C THR A 209 8.30 5.10 16.66
N VAL A 210 7.04 5.23 17.12
CA VAL A 210 6.72 5.99 18.34
C VAL A 210 7.26 5.29 19.57
N LEU A 211 7.03 3.98 19.68
CA LEU A 211 7.49 3.16 20.81
C LEU A 211 9.02 3.16 20.92
N ASP A 212 9.72 2.91 19.82
CA ASP A 212 11.19 2.86 19.76
C ASP A 212 11.85 4.25 19.93
N SER A 213 11.15 5.35 19.59
CA SER A 213 11.72 6.72 19.62
C SER A 213 11.37 7.56 20.84
N ASN A 214 10.40 7.14 21.66
CA ASN A 214 10.14 7.78 22.94
C ASN A 214 11.40 7.66 23.83
N SER A 215 11.87 8.78 24.37
CA SER A 215 13.03 8.76 25.28
C SER A 215 12.65 8.06 26.60
N SER A 216 13.65 7.46 27.25
CA SER A 216 13.52 6.64 28.47
C SER A 216 13.10 7.40 29.74
N LEU A 217 12.44 8.55 29.58
CA LEU A 217 11.97 9.47 30.63
C LEU A 217 10.45 9.32 30.90
N LYS A 218 9.76 8.43 30.18
CA LYS A 218 8.41 7.96 30.52
C LYS A 218 8.50 6.47 30.85
N SER A 219 8.05 6.08 32.04
CA SER A 219 8.14 4.70 32.55
C SER A 219 7.10 3.75 31.96
N GLU A 220 5.98 4.27 31.49
CA GLU A 220 4.82 3.47 31.08
C GLU A 220 4.23 3.94 29.75
N THR A 221 3.61 2.99 29.05
CA THR A 221 3.02 3.16 27.73
C THR A 221 1.57 3.65 27.88
N PRO A 222 1.12 4.67 27.11
CA PRO A 222 -0.22 5.21 27.27
C PRO A 222 -1.31 4.15 27.08
N ASP A 223 -2.24 4.05 28.02
CA ASP A 223 -3.35 3.10 28.02
C ASP A 223 -4.41 3.37 26.93
N SER A 224 -4.19 4.34 26.03
CA SER A 224 -4.91 4.47 24.76
C SER A 224 -4.36 3.58 23.63
N ILE A 225 -3.15 3.03 23.74
CA ILE A 225 -2.50 2.22 22.69
C ILE A 225 -2.22 0.77 23.11
N LEU A 226 -2.65 0.33 24.29
CA LEU A 226 -2.45 -1.04 24.77
C LEU A 226 -3.25 -2.06 23.94
N GLY A 227 -2.70 -3.25 23.76
CA GLY A 227 -3.30 -4.31 22.94
C GLY A 227 -3.25 -4.05 21.43
N ALA A 228 -2.81 -2.87 20.98
CA ALA A 228 -2.60 -2.60 19.56
C ALA A 228 -1.47 -3.47 19.01
N LEU A 229 -1.70 -4.06 17.84
CA LEU A 229 -0.68 -4.75 17.06
C LEU A 229 0.03 -3.76 16.13
N THR A 230 1.33 -3.93 15.92
CA THR A 230 2.09 -3.18 14.92
C THR A 230 3.24 -3.97 14.32
N LEU A 231 3.69 -3.53 13.14
CA LEU A 231 4.86 -4.04 12.45
C LEU A 231 6.06 -3.14 12.70
N ARG A 232 7.24 -3.71 12.98
CA ARG A 232 8.51 -2.98 12.96
C ARG A 232 9.39 -3.48 11.83
N PRO A 233 10.06 -2.61 11.04
CA PRO A 233 11.07 -3.04 10.07
C PRO A 233 12.12 -3.96 10.69
N HIS A 234 12.16 -5.22 10.28
CA HIS A 234 13.08 -6.20 10.84
C HIS A 234 14.52 -5.90 10.36
N THR A 235 15.46 -6.02 11.27
CA THR A 235 16.90 -5.92 10.99
C THR A 235 17.62 -6.96 11.86
N PRO A 236 18.34 -7.95 11.30
CA PRO A 236 19.02 -8.99 12.08
C PRO A 236 19.97 -8.40 13.13
N ASP A 237 20.17 -9.10 14.25
CA ASP A 237 21.20 -8.67 15.20
C ASP A 237 22.60 -8.83 14.59
N SER A 238 23.46 -7.85 14.87
CA SER A 238 24.87 -7.94 14.48
C SER A 238 25.74 -7.11 15.42
N LYS A 239 27.02 -7.49 15.52
CA LYS A 239 28.02 -6.71 16.26
C LYS A 239 28.11 -5.25 15.75
N ARG A 240 27.88 -5.03 14.44
CA ARG A 240 27.84 -3.68 13.84
C ARG A 240 26.64 -2.88 14.34
N LYS A 241 25.43 -3.46 14.26
CA LYS A 241 24.19 -2.88 14.78
C LYS A 241 24.31 -2.54 16.27
N ARG A 242 24.78 -3.48 17.10
CA ARG A 242 25.00 -3.23 18.54
C ARG A 242 26.01 -2.13 18.82
N ASN A 243 27.16 -2.10 18.13
CA ASN A 243 28.16 -1.05 18.28
C ASN A 243 27.64 0.36 17.88
N PHE A 244 26.75 0.44 16.89
CA PHE A 244 26.09 1.70 16.51
C PHE A 244 25.05 2.12 17.56
N ILE A 245 24.19 1.19 18.00
CA ILE A 245 23.18 1.45 19.04
C ILE A 245 23.83 1.89 20.36
N SER A 246 24.97 1.32 20.75
CA SER A 246 25.69 1.75 21.97
C SER A 246 26.26 3.18 21.89
N ARG A 247 26.43 3.74 20.68
CA ARG A 247 26.78 5.16 20.46
C ARG A 247 25.54 6.07 20.43
N TRP A 248 24.32 5.53 20.31
CA TRP A 248 23.14 6.33 19.96
C TRP A 248 22.84 7.47 20.93
N ASN A 249 22.88 7.21 22.25
CA ASN A 249 22.60 8.25 23.26
C ASN A 249 23.60 9.42 23.21
N GLN A 250 24.84 9.17 22.78
CA GLN A 250 25.83 10.22 22.54
C GLN A 250 25.54 10.95 21.22
N LEU A 251 25.23 10.22 20.14
CA LEU A 251 24.91 10.80 18.83
C LEU A 251 23.61 11.64 18.85
N SER A 252 22.64 11.28 19.68
CA SER A 252 21.36 11.97 19.83
C SER A 252 21.33 13.00 20.97
N ASN A 253 22.39 13.12 21.78
CA ASN A 253 22.40 13.84 23.06
C ASN A 253 21.21 13.46 23.98
N GLY A 254 20.75 12.19 23.91
CA GLY A 254 19.57 11.71 24.62
C GLY A 254 18.21 12.28 24.16
N SER A 255 18.19 13.10 23.10
CA SER A 255 16.98 13.84 22.68
C SER A 255 15.90 13.01 22.01
N ILE A 256 16.24 11.80 21.53
CA ILE A 256 15.32 10.87 20.87
C ILE A 256 15.81 9.42 21.01
N GLY A 257 14.87 8.48 21.19
CA GLY A 257 15.15 7.04 21.18
C GLY A 257 15.67 6.54 19.83
N PHE A 258 16.11 5.29 19.80
CA PHE A 258 16.66 4.64 18.60
C PHE A 258 15.58 3.83 17.90
N ASN A 259 15.35 4.07 16.60
CA ASN A 259 14.44 3.26 15.78
C ASN A 259 15.11 2.77 14.47
N PRO A 260 14.56 1.74 13.79
CA PRO A 260 15.19 1.13 12.61
C PRO A 260 15.48 2.06 11.43
N TYR A 261 14.72 3.16 11.25
CA TYR A 261 14.95 4.10 10.15
C TYR A 261 16.31 4.82 10.27
N ALA A 262 16.89 4.90 11.46
CA ALA A 262 18.29 5.31 11.64
C ALA A 262 19.27 4.40 10.89
N LEU A 263 19.06 3.07 10.91
CA LEU A 263 19.94 2.12 10.24
C LEU A 263 19.83 2.23 8.72
N TYR A 264 18.61 2.33 8.18
CA TYR A 264 18.40 2.53 6.74
C TYR A 264 18.98 3.86 6.24
N ALA A 265 18.87 4.93 7.03
CA ALA A 265 19.48 6.22 6.71
C ALA A 265 21.02 6.17 6.73
N TYR A 266 21.63 5.48 7.70
CA TYR A 266 23.08 5.26 7.77
C TYR A 266 23.58 4.42 6.58
N ASP A 267 22.93 3.28 6.31
CA ASP A 267 23.32 2.37 5.23
C ASP A 267 23.10 3.00 3.84
N THR A 268 22.10 3.87 3.67
CA THR A 268 21.91 4.67 2.45
C THR A 268 23.16 5.46 2.10
N VAL A 269 23.76 6.15 3.08
CA VAL A 269 24.94 6.99 2.87
C VAL A 269 26.16 6.12 2.51
N TRP A 270 26.36 5.00 3.22
CA TRP A 270 27.44 4.04 2.92
C TRP A 270 27.33 3.41 1.52
N MET A 271 26.12 3.07 1.09
CA MET A 271 25.84 2.57 -0.25
C MET A 271 26.14 3.62 -1.33
N ILE A 272 25.73 4.88 -1.12
CA ILE A 272 26.02 5.99 -2.04
C ILE A 272 27.53 6.22 -2.13
N ALA A 273 28.24 6.29 -0.99
CA ALA A 273 29.69 6.48 -0.96
C ALA A 273 30.44 5.37 -1.72
N ARG A 274 30.07 4.10 -1.50
CA ARG A 274 30.62 2.94 -2.24
C ARG A 274 30.32 2.99 -3.74
N SER A 275 29.11 3.39 -4.12
CA SER A 275 28.69 3.50 -5.52
C SER A 275 29.43 4.63 -6.25
N VAL A 276 29.68 5.75 -5.57
CA VAL A 276 30.46 6.88 -6.08
C VAL A 276 31.95 6.54 -6.15
N LYS A 277 32.51 5.83 -5.15
CA LYS A 277 33.86 5.27 -5.25
C LYS A 277 33.99 4.37 -6.48
N LEU A 278 33.07 3.43 -6.67
CA LEU A 278 33.08 2.52 -7.81
C LEU A 278 32.95 3.27 -9.16
N PHE A 279 32.15 4.35 -9.21
CA PHE A 279 32.06 5.23 -10.38
C PHE A 279 33.41 5.90 -10.71
N PHE A 280 34.12 6.44 -9.71
CA PHE A 280 35.46 7.02 -9.92
C PHE A 280 36.53 5.96 -10.25
N ASP A 281 36.49 4.79 -9.61
CA ASP A 281 37.42 3.68 -9.88
C ASP A 281 37.24 3.13 -11.32
N GLN A 282 36.03 3.27 -11.90
CA GLN A 282 35.71 2.97 -13.30
C GLN A 282 36.11 4.11 -14.27
N GLY A 283 36.75 5.18 -13.80
CA GLY A 283 37.12 6.35 -14.63
C GLY A 283 35.99 7.35 -14.89
N GLY A 284 34.87 7.23 -14.19
CA GLY A 284 33.72 8.15 -14.32
C GLY A 284 34.04 9.57 -13.83
N THR A 285 33.65 10.57 -14.61
CA THR A 285 33.81 12.00 -14.29
C THR A 285 32.44 12.61 -13.98
N ILE A 286 32.38 13.56 -13.04
CA ILE A 286 31.14 14.31 -12.74
C ILE A 286 31.03 15.48 -13.72
N SER A 287 30.25 15.29 -14.77
CA SER A 287 29.87 16.33 -15.75
C SER A 287 28.34 16.41 -15.90
N PHE A 288 27.85 17.56 -16.32
CA PHE A 288 26.43 17.80 -16.53
C PHE A 288 26.17 18.48 -17.89
N SER A 289 25.14 18.02 -18.60
CA SER A 289 24.70 18.58 -19.88
C SER A 289 23.28 19.14 -19.81
N ASN A 290 22.98 20.18 -20.59
CA ASN A 290 21.63 20.75 -20.67
C ASN A 290 20.73 19.84 -21.53
N ASP A 291 19.50 19.52 -21.11
CA ASP A 291 18.57 18.80 -22.00
C ASP A 291 18.09 19.72 -23.12
N THR A 292 18.56 19.47 -24.35
CA THR A 292 18.21 20.25 -25.54
C THR A 292 16.71 20.29 -25.84
N LYS A 293 15.92 19.36 -25.28
CA LYS A 293 14.44 19.37 -25.37
C LYS A 293 13.79 20.50 -24.56
N LEU A 294 14.49 21.04 -23.54
CA LEU A 294 13.97 22.08 -22.65
C LEU A 294 14.34 23.51 -23.11
N ASN A 295 15.19 23.65 -24.13
CA ASN A 295 15.65 24.94 -24.67
C ASN A 295 14.51 25.87 -25.15
N GLY A 296 13.32 25.32 -25.45
CA GLY A 296 12.14 26.11 -25.86
C GLY A 296 11.31 26.68 -24.71
N LEU A 297 11.57 26.30 -23.45
CA LEU A 297 10.74 26.64 -22.28
C LEU A 297 11.33 27.79 -21.43
N GLY A 298 12.20 28.63 -22.01
CA GLY A 298 12.84 29.77 -21.34
C GLY A 298 11.90 30.99 -21.18
N GLY A 299 10.81 30.85 -20.43
CA GLY A 299 9.63 31.73 -20.49
C GLY A 299 9.20 32.49 -19.22
N ARG A 300 10.03 32.56 -18.17
CA ARG A 300 9.70 33.06 -16.80
C ARG A 300 8.75 32.14 -16.00
N THR A 301 8.58 32.49 -14.72
CA THR A 301 7.88 31.74 -13.65
C THR A 301 8.51 30.40 -13.26
N LEU A 302 8.77 29.49 -14.21
CA LEU A 302 9.48 28.22 -13.97
C LEU A 302 10.65 28.07 -14.97
N ASN A 303 11.89 28.21 -14.49
CA ASN A 303 13.09 28.07 -15.32
C ASN A 303 13.47 26.60 -15.54
N LEU A 304 12.65 25.85 -16.28
CA LEU A 304 12.92 24.44 -16.61
C LEU A 304 14.19 24.27 -17.46
N SER A 305 14.57 25.30 -18.22
CA SER A 305 15.84 25.39 -18.95
C SER A 305 17.11 25.42 -18.07
N ALA A 306 16.98 25.46 -16.74
CA ALA A 306 18.10 25.31 -15.80
C ALA A 306 18.26 23.87 -15.25
N LEU A 307 17.49 22.90 -15.75
CA LEU A 307 17.62 21.49 -15.38
C LEU A 307 18.66 20.80 -16.26
N ASN A 308 19.76 20.36 -15.63
CA ASN A 308 20.85 19.65 -16.30
C ASN A 308 20.80 18.14 -15.99
N ILE A 309 21.15 17.33 -16.99
CA ILE A 309 21.31 15.88 -16.89
C ILE A 309 22.72 15.59 -16.34
N PHE A 310 22.85 14.69 -15.37
CA PHE A 310 24.14 14.13 -14.97
C PHE A 310 24.55 13.05 -15.98
N ASP A 311 25.63 13.29 -16.72
CA ASP A 311 26.02 12.42 -17.86
C ASP A 311 26.38 11.00 -17.40
N GLY A 312 27.06 10.88 -16.25
CA GLY A 312 27.38 9.60 -15.60
C GLY A 312 26.20 8.94 -14.88
N GLY A 313 24.99 9.52 -14.92
CA GLY A 313 23.86 9.14 -14.08
C GLY A 313 23.39 7.69 -14.28
N GLN A 314 23.43 7.17 -15.50
CA GLN A 314 23.06 5.78 -15.78
C GLN A 314 24.09 4.78 -15.21
N GLN A 315 25.38 5.11 -15.24
CA GLN A 315 26.46 4.30 -14.68
C GLN A 315 26.42 4.30 -13.15
N LEU A 316 26.23 5.47 -12.52
CA LEU A 316 26.06 5.56 -11.07
C LEU A 316 24.82 4.80 -10.59
N LEU A 317 23.71 4.88 -11.33
CA LEU A 317 22.49 4.10 -11.03
C LEU A 317 22.74 2.58 -11.12
N GLN A 318 23.52 2.11 -12.11
CA GLN A 318 23.92 0.71 -12.21
C GLN A 318 24.81 0.30 -11.03
N ASN A 319 25.77 1.14 -10.61
CA ASN A 319 26.62 0.86 -9.45
C ASN A 319 25.81 0.80 -8.14
N ILE A 320 24.77 1.63 -7.97
CA ILE A 320 23.83 1.54 -6.83
C ILE A 320 23.04 0.23 -6.88
N LEU A 321 22.42 -0.11 -8.01
CA LEU A 321 21.59 -1.31 -8.13
C LEU A 321 22.39 -2.61 -8.02
N ASN A 322 23.65 -2.61 -8.47
CA ASN A 322 24.58 -3.73 -8.33
C ASN A 322 25.30 -3.75 -6.97
N THR A 323 24.91 -2.90 -6.01
CA THR A 323 25.51 -2.93 -4.67
C THR A 323 25.23 -4.25 -3.97
N ASN A 324 26.31 -4.88 -3.51
CA ASN A 324 26.30 -6.00 -2.57
C ASN A 324 27.15 -5.58 -1.36
N MET A 325 26.50 -5.26 -0.24
CA MET A 325 27.19 -4.92 1.01
C MET A 325 26.46 -5.46 2.24
N THR A 326 27.17 -5.60 3.35
CA THR A 326 26.55 -5.83 4.67
C THR A 326 26.60 -4.52 5.45
N GLY A 327 25.44 -3.90 5.67
CA GLY A 327 25.29 -2.67 6.44
C GLY A 327 25.06 -2.93 7.94
N LEU A 328 24.40 -1.99 8.60
CA LEU A 328 23.82 -2.16 9.94
C LEU A 328 22.46 -2.88 9.90
N THR A 329 21.73 -2.75 8.79
CA THR A 329 20.43 -3.39 8.51
C THR A 329 20.54 -4.87 8.14
N GLY A 330 21.73 -5.35 7.80
CA GLY A 330 21.98 -6.71 7.28
C GLY A 330 22.57 -6.68 5.86
N PRO A 331 22.38 -7.72 5.04
CA PRO A 331 22.73 -7.71 3.63
C PRO A 331 21.85 -6.73 2.84
N VAL A 332 22.49 -5.76 2.18
CA VAL A 332 21.86 -4.78 1.29
C VAL A 332 22.12 -5.22 -0.15
N LEU A 333 21.04 -5.63 -0.81
CA LEU A 333 20.98 -6.16 -2.18
C LEU A 333 19.66 -5.73 -2.82
N PHE A 334 19.66 -5.39 -4.11
CA PHE A 334 18.46 -5.06 -4.87
C PHE A 334 18.00 -6.23 -5.77
N ASN A 335 16.68 -6.33 -5.98
CA ASN A 335 16.07 -7.23 -6.96
C ASN A 335 15.86 -6.53 -8.32
N GLN A 336 15.27 -7.22 -9.31
CA GLN A 336 15.07 -6.67 -10.66
C GLN A 336 14.07 -5.49 -10.66
N GLU A 337 13.09 -5.52 -9.75
CA GLU A 337 12.13 -4.44 -9.47
C GLU A 337 12.73 -3.29 -8.64
N ARG A 338 14.04 -3.33 -8.34
CA ARG A 338 14.79 -2.30 -7.58
C ARG A 338 14.35 -2.13 -6.12
N SER A 339 13.65 -3.12 -5.57
CA SER A 339 13.35 -3.26 -4.15
C SER A 339 14.48 -4.00 -3.44
N LEU A 340 14.60 -3.87 -2.10
CA LEU A 340 15.52 -4.71 -1.35
C LEU A 340 15.12 -6.19 -1.42
N LEU A 341 16.13 -7.06 -1.41
CA LEU A 341 15.95 -8.49 -1.26
C LEU A 341 15.49 -8.82 0.18
N ASN A 342 14.56 -9.77 0.30
CA ASN A 342 14.04 -10.30 1.57
C ASN A 342 13.51 -9.28 2.61
N PRO A 343 12.57 -8.39 2.23
CA PRO A 343 11.90 -7.51 3.18
C PRO A 343 11.17 -8.30 4.26
N SER A 344 11.29 -7.85 5.50
CA SER A 344 10.78 -8.53 6.70
C SER A 344 10.38 -7.52 7.79
N TYR A 345 9.52 -7.97 8.70
CA TYR A 345 9.02 -7.19 9.83
C TYR A 345 8.99 -8.04 11.10
N ASP A 346 9.28 -7.43 12.25
CA ASP A 346 8.88 -7.98 13.55
C ASP A 346 7.40 -7.68 13.78
N ILE A 347 6.65 -8.64 14.35
CA ILE A 347 5.25 -8.46 14.72
C ILE A 347 5.20 -8.20 16.23
N ILE A 348 4.59 -7.09 16.61
CA ILE A 348 4.68 -6.53 17.96
C ILE A 348 3.28 -6.28 18.52
N ASN A 349 3.05 -6.64 19.78
CA ASN A 349 1.89 -6.27 20.59
C ASN A 349 2.30 -5.24 21.65
N VAL A 350 1.52 -4.17 21.81
CA VAL A 350 1.81 -3.09 22.77
C VAL A 350 1.30 -3.44 24.17
N VAL A 351 2.17 -3.27 25.18
CA VAL A 351 1.90 -3.62 26.59
C VAL A 351 2.35 -2.48 27.51
N GLN A 352 1.89 -2.47 28.77
CA GLN A 352 2.14 -1.36 29.71
C GLN A 352 3.62 -0.97 29.84
N THR A 353 4.51 -1.96 29.91
CA THR A 353 5.97 -1.81 30.00
C THR A 353 6.68 -1.59 28.65
N GLY A 354 5.94 -1.29 27.58
CA GLY A 354 6.47 -1.00 26.24
C GLY A 354 5.83 -1.89 25.19
N TYR A 355 6.48 -3.00 24.86
CA TYR A 355 5.97 -3.93 23.87
C TYR A 355 6.47 -5.37 24.07
N ARG A 356 5.68 -6.33 23.58
CA ARG A 356 6.06 -7.74 23.44
C ARG A 356 6.10 -8.09 21.96
N GLN A 357 7.25 -8.55 21.47
CA GLN A 357 7.34 -9.15 20.14
C GLN A 357 6.66 -10.53 20.18
N ILE A 358 5.77 -10.80 19.22
CA ILE A 358 4.97 -12.03 19.15
C ILE A 358 5.32 -12.91 17.94
N GLY A 359 6.08 -12.39 16.98
CA GLY A 359 6.57 -13.14 15.83
C GLY A 359 7.31 -12.28 14.83
N TYR A 360 7.43 -12.80 13.62
CA TYR A 360 8.09 -12.21 12.46
C TYR A 360 7.23 -12.44 11.21
N TRP A 361 7.44 -11.60 10.19
CA TRP A 361 7.00 -11.83 8.83
C TRP A 361 8.17 -11.64 7.86
N SER A 362 8.24 -12.44 6.80
CA SER A 362 9.04 -12.10 5.62
C SER A 362 8.35 -12.53 4.33
N ASN A 363 8.80 -11.96 3.21
CA ASN A 363 8.31 -12.30 1.87
C ASN A 363 8.42 -13.80 1.50
N HIS A 364 9.35 -14.54 2.13
CA HIS A 364 9.64 -15.94 1.82
C HIS A 364 9.19 -16.91 2.92
N SER A 365 9.26 -16.52 4.20
CA SER A 365 8.78 -17.33 5.33
C SER A 365 7.29 -17.19 5.61
N ARG A 366 6.66 -16.09 5.14
CA ARG A 366 5.39 -15.60 5.69
C ARG A 366 5.50 -15.40 7.20
N LEU A 367 4.40 -15.57 7.95
CA LEU A 367 4.37 -15.46 9.40
C LEU A 367 5.20 -16.57 10.05
N SER A 368 5.99 -16.24 11.07
CA SER A 368 6.89 -17.16 11.75
C SER A 368 7.14 -16.73 13.20
N ILE A 369 7.37 -17.68 14.12
CA ILE A 369 7.92 -17.41 15.45
C ILE A 369 9.46 -17.46 15.48
N VAL A 370 10.08 -17.99 14.42
CA VAL A 370 11.53 -18.11 14.22
C VAL A 370 12.05 -16.93 13.36
N PRO A 371 13.22 -16.33 13.67
CA PRO A 371 13.77 -15.22 12.90
C PRO A 371 13.94 -15.51 11.39
N PRO A 372 13.70 -14.53 10.49
CA PRO A 372 13.80 -14.74 9.05
C PRO A 372 15.16 -15.25 8.58
N GLU A 373 16.26 -14.79 9.18
CA GLU A 373 17.62 -15.19 8.82
C GLU A 373 17.92 -16.67 9.11
N THR A 374 17.31 -17.24 10.15
CA THR A 374 17.41 -18.67 10.49
C THR A 374 16.68 -19.50 9.45
N LEU A 375 15.43 -19.15 9.13
CA LEU A 375 14.65 -19.84 8.09
C LEU A 375 15.26 -19.65 6.70
N PHE A 376 15.82 -18.48 6.39
CA PHE A 376 16.51 -18.24 5.14
C PHE A 376 17.77 -19.11 5.00
N SER A 377 18.49 -19.36 6.09
CA SER A 377 19.66 -20.26 6.11
C SER A 377 19.28 -21.72 5.82
N PHE A 378 18.15 -22.21 6.35
CA PHE A 378 17.60 -23.50 5.94
C PHE A 378 17.11 -23.49 4.48
N SER A 379 16.46 -22.39 4.05
CA SER A 379 15.96 -22.28 2.67
C SER A 379 17.08 -22.22 1.62
N THR A 380 18.24 -21.64 1.93
CA THR A 380 19.36 -21.53 0.98
C THR A 380 20.04 -22.87 0.71
N MET A 381 19.97 -23.83 1.65
CA MET A 381 20.30 -25.23 1.37
C MET A 381 19.37 -25.89 0.34
N PHE A 382 18.18 -25.33 0.10
CA PHE A 382 17.26 -25.76 -0.96
C PHE A 382 17.40 -24.91 -2.24
N PHE A 383 17.63 -23.60 -2.13
CA PHE A 383 17.80 -22.70 -3.28
C PHE A 383 19.10 -22.87 -4.09
N ALA A 384 20.03 -23.74 -3.64
CA ALA A 384 21.21 -24.16 -4.42
C ALA A 384 20.87 -24.79 -5.81
N HIS A 385 19.59 -25.06 -6.09
CA HIS A 385 19.04 -25.53 -7.36
C HIS A 385 19.37 -24.72 -8.63
N ARG A 386 20.02 -23.55 -8.52
CA ARG A 386 20.42 -22.73 -9.69
C ARG A 386 21.84 -23.00 -10.19
N GLU A 387 22.62 -23.89 -9.58
CA GLU A 387 23.95 -24.27 -10.07
C GLU A 387 23.95 -25.54 -10.95
N ASN A 388 24.54 -25.42 -12.14
CA ASN A 388 24.67 -26.54 -13.08
C ASN A 388 25.72 -27.55 -12.60
N THR A 389 25.27 -28.63 -11.94
CA THR A 389 26.16 -29.71 -11.49
C THR A 389 26.76 -30.48 -12.68
N VAL A 390 28.05 -30.21 -12.94
CA VAL A 390 28.77 -30.70 -14.13
C VAL A 390 28.99 -32.22 -14.10
N SER A 391 29.19 -32.81 -12.91
CA SER A 391 29.51 -34.25 -12.77
C SER A 391 28.27 -35.11 -12.48
N THR A 392 28.19 -36.27 -13.13
CA THR A 392 27.14 -37.29 -12.89
C THR A 392 27.12 -37.77 -11.43
N LEU A 393 28.29 -37.81 -10.79
CA LEU A 393 28.43 -38.21 -9.39
C LEU A 393 27.85 -37.14 -8.44
N GLY A 394 28.05 -35.86 -8.74
CA GLY A 394 27.42 -34.75 -8.01
C GLY A 394 25.90 -34.74 -8.16
N ARG A 395 25.38 -35.04 -9.35
CA ARG A 395 23.94 -35.21 -9.58
C ARG A 395 23.35 -36.35 -8.74
N LEU A 396 24.06 -37.48 -8.63
CA LEU A 396 23.61 -38.61 -7.80
C LEU A 396 23.52 -38.23 -6.32
N ILE A 397 24.51 -37.52 -5.78
CA ILE A 397 24.46 -36.97 -4.41
C ILE A 397 23.27 -36.02 -4.25
N LEU A 398 23.07 -35.10 -5.21
CA LEU A 398 22.00 -34.11 -5.16
C LEU A 398 20.60 -34.75 -5.21
N ILE A 399 20.42 -35.84 -5.97
CA ILE A 399 19.18 -36.65 -5.98
C ILE A 399 18.95 -37.33 -4.62
N ILE A 400 19.99 -37.93 -4.02
CA ILE A 400 19.88 -38.55 -2.69
C ILE A 400 19.55 -37.50 -1.63
N TRP A 401 20.18 -36.32 -1.69
CA TRP A 401 19.90 -35.19 -0.80
C TRP A 401 18.45 -34.70 -0.96
N LEU A 402 17.98 -34.49 -2.20
CA LEU A 402 16.58 -34.14 -2.48
C LEU A 402 15.59 -35.16 -1.91
N PHE A 403 15.89 -36.45 -2.02
CA PHE A 403 15.03 -37.50 -1.48
C PHE A 403 14.99 -37.51 0.06
N VAL A 404 16.12 -37.25 0.72
CA VAL A 404 16.16 -37.08 2.18
C VAL A 404 15.42 -35.81 2.62
N VAL A 405 15.59 -34.70 1.90
CA VAL A 405 14.86 -33.44 2.15
C VAL A 405 13.35 -33.64 1.98
N LEU A 406 12.92 -34.37 0.95
CA LEU A 406 11.53 -34.75 0.74
C LEU A 406 11.00 -35.57 1.93
N ILE A 407 11.76 -36.58 2.39
CA ILE A 407 11.40 -37.41 3.55
C ILE A 407 11.26 -36.55 4.81
N ILE A 408 12.28 -35.75 5.17
CA ILE A 408 12.25 -34.90 6.37
C ILE A 408 11.05 -33.93 6.32
N ASN A 409 10.83 -33.26 5.19
CA ASN A 409 9.70 -32.34 5.04
C ASN A 409 8.34 -33.08 5.10
N SER A 410 8.23 -34.27 4.50
CA SER A 410 7.01 -35.08 4.55
C SER A 410 6.73 -35.61 5.95
N SER A 411 7.73 -36.08 6.70
CA SER A 411 7.58 -36.56 8.07
C SER A 411 7.27 -35.42 9.04
N TYR A 412 7.94 -34.27 8.90
CA TYR A 412 7.64 -33.10 9.73
C TYR A 412 6.24 -32.55 9.43
N THR A 413 5.86 -32.47 8.14
CA THR A 413 4.50 -32.08 7.76
C THR A 413 3.47 -33.10 8.26
N ALA A 414 3.75 -34.40 8.15
CA ALA A 414 2.86 -35.46 8.63
C ALA A 414 2.66 -35.42 10.14
N SER A 415 3.73 -35.27 10.94
CA SER A 415 3.60 -35.11 12.40
C SER A 415 2.95 -33.79 12.78
N LEU A 416 3.22 -32.68 12.07
CA LEU A 416 2.53 -31.41 12.31
C LEU A 416 1.02 -31.53 12.00
N THR A 417 0.64 -32.16 10.89
CA THR A 417 -0.78 -32.45 10.61
C THR A 417 -1.37 -33.44 11.61
N SER A 418 -0.60 -34.44 12.07
CA SER A 418 -1.05 -35.39 13.10
C SER A 418 -1.40 -34.65 14.39
N ILE A 419 -0.47 -33.86 14.93
CA ILE A 419 -0.66 -33.03 16.13
C ILE A 419 -1.84 -32.07 15.97
N LEU A 420 -1.97 -31.40 14.81
CA LEU A 420 -3.11 -30.51 14.53
C LEU A 420 -4.44 -31.27 14.39
N THR A 421 -4.46 -32.49 13.84
CA THR A 421 -5.66 -33.34 13.83
C THR A 421 -6.01 -33.88 15.21
N VAL A 422 -5.03 -34.21 16.05
CA VAL A 422 -5.24 -34.61 17.45
C VAL A 422 -5.86 -33.45 18.25
N GLN A 423 -5.39 -32.21 18.03
CA GLN A 423 -6.04 -31.02 18.61
C GLN A 423 -7.48 -30.83 18.08
N GLN A 424 -7.74 -31.10 16.80
CA GLN A 424 -9.10 -31.03 16.22
C GLN A 424 -10.02 -32.22 16.57
N LEU A 425 -9.50 -33.32 17.10
CA LEU A 425 -10.29 -34.52 17.48
C LEU A 425 -10.88 -34.45 18.90
N SER A 426 -10.67 -33.34 19.62
CA SER A 426 -11.20 -33.12 20.97
C SER A 426 -12.70 -32.72 20.99
N SER A 427 -13.54 -33.69 20.61
CA SER A 427 -15.00 -33.66 20.41
C SER A 427 -15.46 -33.24 19.00
N PRO A 428 -16.46 -33.95 18.39
CA PRO A 428 -17.09 -33.51 17.14
C PRO A 428 -17.98 -32.27 17.33
N ILE A 429 -18.35 -31.94 18.57
CA ILE A 429 -19.23 -30.81 18.90
C ILE A 429 -18.41 -29.52 19.05
N LYS A 430 -18.68 -28.58 18.14
CA LYS A 430 -18.03 -27.25 18.10
C LYS A 430 -18.92 -26.14 18.64
N GLY A 431 -20.22 -26.41 18.82
CA GLY A 431 -21.22 -25.49 19.35
C GLY A 431 -22.65 -25.91 19.00
N ILE A 432 -23.63 -25.04 19.27
CA ILE A 432 -25.06 -25.35 19.12
C ILE A 432 -25.45 -25.78 17.70
N GLU A 433 -24.88 -25.16 16.66
CA GLU A 433 -25.13 -25.53 15.26
C GLU A 433 -24.77 -27.00 14.97
N SER A 434 -23.63 -27.46 15.50
CA SER A 434 -23.21 -28.86 15.35
C SER A 434 -24.15 -29.82 16.09
N LEU A 435 -24.72 -29.42 17.23
CA LEU A 435 -25.71 -30.23 17.98
C LEU A 435 -27.07 -30.28 17.28
N VAL A 436 -27.55 -29.17 16.71
CA VAL A 436 -28.78 -29.14 15.91
C VAL A 436 -28.63 -30.07 14.70
N SER A 437 -27.48 -30.02 14.02
CA SER A 437 -27.20 -30.84 12.84
C SER A 437 -26.83 -32.31 13.11
N SER A 438 -26.40 -32.68 14.32
CA SER A 438 -26.11 -34.07 14.69
C SER A 438 -27.40 -34.85 15.02
N GLY A 439 -27.30 -36.17 15.12
CA GLY A 439 -28.40 -37.03 15.59
C GLY A 439 -28.37 -37.31 17.09
N GLU A 440 -27.45 -36.70 17.84
CA GLU A 440 -27.06 -37.14 19.19
C GLU A 440 -28.01 -36.62 20.27
N SER A 441 -28.05 -37.31 21.41
CA SER A 441 -28.84 -36.90 22.58
C SER A 441 -28.21 -35.71 23.30
N ILE A 442 -29.05 -34.81 23.80
CA ILE A 442 -28.65 -33.55 24.46
C ILE A 442 -29.27 -33.51 25.86
N GLY A 443 -28.47 -33.28 26.88
CA GLY A 443 -28.93 -33.09 28.25
C GLY A 443 -29.38 -31.65 28.51
N PHE A 444 -30.37 -31.44 29.36
CA PHE A 444 -30.80 -30.11 29.79
C PHE A 444 -31.31 -30.11 31.23
N GLN A 445 -31.20 -28.97 31.93
CA GLN A 445 -31.67 -28.82 33.30
C GLN A 445 -33.20 -28.89 33.38
N VAL A 446 -33.73 -29.81 34.18
CA VAL A 446 -35.17 -29.92 34.45
C VAL A 446 -35.71 -28.64 35.09
N GLY A 447 -36.79 -28.10 34.52
CA GLY A 447 -37.44 -26.87 34.99
C GLY A 447 -36.81 -25.57 34.46
N SER A 448 -35.72 -25.64 33.70
CA SER A 448 -35.17 -24.48 32.98
C SER A 448 -35.99 -24.14 31.73
N PHE A 449 -35.75 -22.96 31.14
CA PHE A 449 -36.34 -22.58 29.86
C PHE A 449 -35.73 -23.33 28.65
N ALA A 450 -34.63 -24.06 28.86
CA ALA A 450 -33.86 -24.69 27.79
C ALA A 450 -34.66 -25.74 27.00
N GLU A 451 -35.56 -26.48 27.65
CA GLU A 451 -36.40 -27.50 26.97
C GLU A 451 -37.25 -26.86 25.85
N ASN A 452 -37.98 -25.81 26.17
CA ASN A 452 -38.84 -25.10 25.22
C ASN A 452 -38.00 -24.40 24.15
N TYR A 453 -36.88 -23.77 24.53
CA TYR A 453 -35.98 -23.11 23.57
C TYR A 453 -35.38 -24.11 22.55
N LEU A 454 -34.96 -25.29 23.01
CA LEU A 454 -34.44 -26.34 22.15
C LEU A 454 -35.52 -26.93 21.22
N MET A 455 -36.76 -27.06 21.70
CA MET A 455 -37.87 -27.60 20.92
C MET A 455 -38.50 -26.59 19.93
N GLU A 456 -38.77 -25.36 20.38
CA GLU A 456 -39.62 -24.40 19.66
C GLU A 456 -38.81 -23.46 18.77
N GLU A 457 -37.68 -22.92 19.27
CA GLU A 457 -36.80 -22.05 18.49
C GLU A 457 -35.80 -22.86 17.65
N LEU A 458 -35.10 -23.82 18.27
CA LEU A 458 -34.07 -24.63 17.60
C LEU A 458 -34.59 -25.91 16.92
N ASN A 459 -35.89 -26.18 17.01
CA ASN A 459 -36.59 -27.28 16.31
C ASN A 459 -36.00 -28.69 16.57
N ILE A 460 -35.37 -28.91 17.74
CA ILE A 460 -34.78 -30.19 18.12
C ILE A 460 -35.90 -31.15 18.58
N PRO A 461 -36.00 -32.37 18.00
CA PRO A 461 -37.01 -33.35 18.40
C PRO A 461 -36.91 -33.72 19.89
N LYS A 462 -38.03 -33.66 20.62
CA LYS A 462 -38.10 -34.01 22.06
C LYS A 462 -37.50 -35.38 22.39
N SER A 463 -37.54 -36.33 21.45
CA SER A 463 -36.93 -37.66 21.58
C SER A 463 -35.38 -37.67 21.68
N ARG A 464 -34.72 -36.54 21.42
CA ARG A 464 -33.27 -36.34 21.63
C ARG A 464 -32.94 -35.61 22.93
N LEU A 465 -33.93 -35.03 23.61
CA LEU A 465 -33.73 -34.22 24.80
C LEU A 465 -33.83 -35.11 26.05
N VAL A 466 -32.77 -35.12 26.86
CA VAL A 466 -32.67 -35.91 28.08
C VAL A 466 -32.79 -34.97 29.28
N PRO A 467 -33.88 -35.04 30.07
CA PRO A 467 -33.99 -34.27 31.30
C PRO A 467 -32.94 -34.75 32.31
N LEU A 468 -32.17 -33.81 32.87
CA LEU A 468 -31.20 -34.03 33.93
C LEU A 468 -31.50 -33.06 35.08
N GLY A 469 -31.47 -33.53 36.32
CA GLY A 469 -31.90 -32.78 37.50
C GLY A 469 -30.79 -32.29 38.43
N SER A 470 -29.57 -32.87 38.34
CA SER A 470 -28.46 -32.54 39.24
C SER A 470 -27.07 -32.62 38.58
N PRO A 471 -26.03 -31.98 39.18
CA PRO A 471 -24.64 -32.07 38.72
C PRO A 471 -24.09 -33.50 38.62
N GLU A 472 -24.51 -34.41 39.51
CA GLU A 472 -24.09 -35.81 39.48
C GLU A 472 -24.68 -36.54 38.26
N GLU A 473 -25.93 -36.21 37.89
CA GLU A 473 -26.54 -36.72 36.66
C GLU A 473 -25.86 -36.16 35.41
N TYR A 474 -25.33 -34.92 35.46
CA TYR A 474 -24.57 -34.32 34.36
C TYR A 474 -23.29 -35.11 34.08
N THR A 475 -22.45 -35.29 35.09
CA THR A 475 -21.21 -36.10 35.01
C THR A 475 -21.51 -37.50 34.50
N LEU A 476 -22.46 -38.21 35.14
CA LEU A 476 -22.85 -39.56 34.74
C LEU A 476 -23.42 -39.63 33.32
N ALA A 477 -24.08 -38.59 32.80
CA ALA A 477 -24.62 -38.57 31.44
C ALA A 477 -23.53 -38.34 30.37
N LEU A 478 -22.55 -37.48 30.67
CA LEU A 478 -21.41 -37.19 29.79
C LEU A 478 -20.39 -38.34 29.75
N GLU A 479 -19.96 -38.87 30.90
CA GLU A 479 -19.00 -39.98 30.98
C GLU A 479 -19.51 -41.23 30.25
N SER A 480 -20.77 -41.59 30.48
CA SER A 480 -21.40 -42.75 29.82
C SER A 480 -21.83 -42.47 28.38
N LYS A 481 -21.60 -41.26 27.86
CA LYS A 481 -22.00 -40.80 26.51
C LYS A 481 -23.49 -40.98 26.22
N ARG A 482 -24.32 -40.90 27.26
CA ARG A 482 -25.79 -40.91 27.19
C ARG A 482 -26.32 -39.63 26.56
N VAL A 483 -25.59 -38.53 26.76
CA VAL A 483 -25.73 -37.26 26.05
C VAL A 483 -24.36 -36.85 25.52
N ALA A 484 -24.32 -36.15 24.39
CA ALA A 484 -23.08 -35.69 23.78
C ALA A 484 -22.70 -34.26 24.21
N ALA A 485 -23.68 -33.48 24.69
CA ALA A 485 -23.50 -32.20 25.37
C ALA A 485 -24.65 -31.98 26.38
N ILE A 486 -24.45 -31.02 27.29
CA ILE A 486 -25.47 -30.52 28.22
C ILE A 486 -25.67 -29.02 27.97
N ILE A 487 -26.92 -28.57 28.06
CA ILE A 487 -27.33 -27.17 27.86
C ILE A 487 -28.03 -26.68 29.13
N ASP A 488 -27.45 -25.66 29.74
CA ASP A 488 -27.90 -25.05 31.00
C ASP A 488 -27.41 -23.59 31.07
N GLU A 489 -27.88 -22.83 32.05
CA GLU A 489 -27.55 -21.42 32.21
C GLU A 489 -26.10 -21.21 32.69
N ARG A 490 -25.44 -20.18 32.15
CA ARG A 490 -23.99 -19.98 32.29
C ARG A 490 -23.47 -20.04 33.75
N PRO A 491 -24.10 -19.41 34.76
CA PRO A 491 -23.62 -19.49 36.15
C PRO A 491 -23.65 -20.89 36.76
N TYR A 492 -24.59 -21.75 36.35
CA TYR A 492 -24.64 -23.14 36.81
C TYR A 492 -23.57 -24.00 36.12
N VAL A 493 -23.28 -23.73 34.84
CA VAL A 493 -22.19 -24.38 34.10
C VAL A 493 -20.82 -24.00 34.67
N ASP A 494 -20.57 -22.72 34.96
CA ASP A 494 -19.30 -22.28 35.56
C ASP A 494 -19.09 -22.86 36.98
N LEU A 495 -20.18 -23.01 37.76
CA LEU A 495 -20.13 -23.67 39.07
C LEU A 495 -19.91 -25.19 38.96
N PHE A 496 -20.54 -25.86 38.00
CA PHE A 496 -20.27 -27.27 37.71
C PHE A 496 -18.79 -27.51 37.37
N LEU A 497 -18.21 -26.63 36.55
CA LEU A 497 -16.82 -26.68 36.09
C LEU A 497 -15.78 -26.16 37.11
N SER A 498 -16.17 -25.60 38.26
CA SER A 498 -15.21 -25.36 39.35
C SER A 498 -14.83 -26.66 40.08
N ASP A 499 -15.72 -27.65 40.01
CA ASP A 499 -15.62 -28.90 40.78
C ASP A 499 -15.36 -30.13 39.86
N HIS A 500 -15.62 -30.01 38.55
CA HIS A 500 -15.43 -31.06 37.53
C HIS A 500 -14.53 -30.57 36.39
N CYS A 501 -13.26 -30.99 36.38
CA CYS A 501 -12.20 -30.44 35.51
C CYS A 501 -12.02 -31.17 34.18
N GLU A 502 -12.58 -32.37 34.07
CA GLU A 502 -12.57 -33.24 32.90
C GLU A 502 -13.51 -32.77 31.78
N PHE A 503 -14.46 -31.88 32.10
CA PHE A 503 -15.37 -31.24 31.14
C PHE A 503 -14.94 -29.82 30.79
N SER A 504 -15.45 -29.28 29.68
CA SER A 504 -15.24 -27.88 29.30
C SER A 504 -16.29 -27.42 28.29
N ILE A 505 -16.62 -26.13 28.32
CA ILE A 505 -17.61 -25.50 27.44
C ILE A 505 -17.19 -25.64 25.96
N ARG A 506 -18.16 -25.85 25.06
CA ARG A 506 -17.97 -25.88 23.59
C ARG A 506 -19.04 -25.05 22.90
N GLY A 507 -18.61 -24.14 22.02
CA GLY A 507 -19.47 -23.13 21.39
C GLY A 507 -19.49 -21.80 22.15
N GLN A 508 -20.27 -20.86 21.64
CA GLN A 508 -20.56 -19.56 22.28
C GLN A 508 -21.96 -19.59 22.91
N GLU A 509 -22.22 -18.67 23.84
CA GLU A 509 -23.54 -18.44 24.41
C GLU A 509 -24.51 -17.94 23.32
N PHE A 510 -25.61 -18.68 23.12
CA PHE A 510 -26.55 -18.46 22.01
C PHE A 510 -27.88 -17.81 22.45
N THR A 511 -28.06 -17.55 23.75
CA THR A 511 -29.24 -16.88 24.33
C THR A 511 -28.86 -15.55 24.96
N LYS A 512 -29.60 -14.48 24.67
CA LYS A 512 -29.42 -13.15 25.32
C LYS A 512 -30.28 -12.95 26.57
N SER A 513 -30.69 -14.05 27.20
CA SER A 513 -31.49 -14.05 28.43
C SER A 513 -30.63 -13.64 29.63
N GLY A 514 -31.21 -12.90 30.57
CA GLY A 514 -30.55 -12.52 31.82
C GLY A 514 -31.51 -12.65 33.01
N TRP A 515 -30.96 -12.88 34.20
CA TRP A 515 -31.74 -12.97 35.43
C TRP A 515 -32.29 -11.61 35.84
N GLY A 516 -33.52 -11.60 36.38
CA GLY A 516 -34.20 -10.38 36.83
C GLY A 516 -35.10 -10.63 38.03
N PHE A 517 -35.31 -9.61 38.85
CA PHE A 517 -36.18 -9.68 40.02
C PHE A 517 -37.64 -9.52 39.58
N ALA A 518 -38.44 -10.57 39.80
CA ALA A 518 -39.87 -10.55 39.52
C ALA A 518 -40.65 -9.80 40.62
N PHE A 519 -41.54 -8.90 40.22
CA PHE A 519 -42.43 -8.16 41.10
C PHE A 519 -43.89 -8.34 40.65
N PRO A 520 -44.88 -8.14 41.55
CA PRO A 520 -46.27 -7.97 41.13
C PRO A 520 -46.39 -6.87 40.08
N ARG A 521 -47.32 -7.04 39.13
CA ARG A 521 -47.58 -6.07 38.08
C ARG A 521 -47.86 -4.69 38.67
N ASP A 522 -47.29 -3.66 38.05
CA ASP A 522 -47.41 -2.24 38.43
C ASP A 522 -46.85 -1.90 39.84
N SER A 523 -46.01 -2.77 40.43
CA SER A 523 -45.29 -2.52 41.68
C SER A 523 -44.19 -1.45 41.52
N PRO A 524 -44.14 -0.40 42.36
CA PRO A 524 -43.10 0.64 42.28
C PRO A 524 -41.70 0.11 42.58
N LEU A 525 -41.58 -0.96 43.38
CA LEU A 525 -40.31 -1.59 43.75
C LEU A 525 -39.51 -2.11 42.54
N ALA A 526 -40.16 -2.35 41.41
CA ALA A 526 -39.48 -2.70 40.16
C ALA A 526 -38.58 -1.55 39.67
N ILE A 527 -39.02 -0.28 39.83
CA ILE A 527 -38.26 0.90 39.43
C ILE A 527 -37.06 1.09 40.36
N ASP A 528 -37.29 1.02 41.67
CA ASP A 528 -36.25 1.15 42.70
C ASP A 528 -35.16 0.09 42.53
N MET A 529 -35.57 -1.17 42.32
CA MET A 529 -34.65 -2.29 42.10
C MET A 529 -33.86 -2.14 40.80
N SER A 530 -34.50 -1.76 39.69
CA SER A 530 -33.79 -1.52 38.42
C SER A 530 -32.77 -0.39 38.54
N THR A 531 -33.10 0.67 39.28
CA THR A 531 -32.18 1.81 39.51
C THR A 531 -30.98 1.39 40.38
N ALA A 532 -31.22 0.57 41.41
CA ALA A 532 -30.15 0.01 42.25
C ALA A 532 -29.21 -0.92 41.46
N ILE A 533 -29.76 -1.80 40.62
CA ILE A 533 -28.98 -2.70 39.74
C ILE A 533 -28.15 -1.88 38.74
N LEU A 534 -28.72 -0.84 38.12
CA LEU A 534 -27.98 0.06 37.23
C LEU A 534 -26.80 0.72 37.96
N THR A 535 -27.03 1.24 39.17
CA THR A 535 -25.99 1.87 40.00
C THR A 535 -24.85 0.91 40.34
N LEU A 536 -25.18 -0.35 40.66
CA LEU A 536 -24.20 -1.41 40.94
C LEU A 536 -23.45 -1.86 39.68
N SER A 537 -24.05 -1.72 38.50
CA SER A 537 -23.39 -2.00 37.22
C SER A 537 -22.43 -0.87 36.84
N GLU A 538 -22.85 0.39 36.95
CA GLU A 538 -22.05 1.59 36.62
C GLU A 538 -20.82 1.75 37.52
N ASN A 539 -20.90 1.38 38.80
CA ASN A 539 -19.79 1.48 39.74
C ASN A 539 -18.90 0.22 39.82
N GLY A 540 -19.24 -0.85 39.10
CA GLY A 540 -18.51 -2.11 39.06
C GLY A 540 -18.67 -3.03 40.28
N GLU A 541 -19.49 -2.68 41.27
CA GLU A 541 -19.77 -3.56 42.42
C GLU A 541 -20.52 -4.84 42.00
N LEU A 542 -21.35 -4.78 40.94
CA LEU A 542 -22.01 -5.96 40.38
C LEU A 542 -20.98 -6.99 39.87
N GLN A 543 -19.90 -6.54 39.23
CA GLN A 543 -18.79 -7.41 38.82
C GLN A 543 -18.02 -7.93 40.04
N ARG A 544 -17.76 -7.08 41.06
CA ARG A 544 -17.12 -7.53 42.30
C ARG A 544 -17.93 -8.58 43.05
N ILE A 545 -19.26 -8.51 43.00
CA ILE A 545 -20.16 -9.53 43.54
C ILE A 545 -20.04 -10.82 42.72
N HIS A 546 -20.07 -10.73 41.38
CA HIS A 546 -19.85 -11.88 40.50
C HIS A 546 -18.50 -12.57 40.79
N ASP A 547 -17.39 -11.83 40.73
CA ASP A 547 -16.03 -12.36 40.94
C ASP A 547 -15.87 -13.00 42.32
N LYS A 548 -16.44 -12.38 43.37
CA LYS A 548 -16.32 -12.85 44.76
C LYS A 548 -17.07 -14.15 45.04
N TRP A 549 -18.20 -14.39 44.36
CA TRP A 549 -19.08 -15.53 44.65
C TRP A 549 -19.03 -16.63 43.59
N LEU A 550 -18.75 -16.30 42.33
CA LEU A 550 -18.75 -17.23 41.19
C LEU A 550 -17.34 -17.50 40.66
N SER A 551 -16.40 -16.54 40.66
CA SER A 551 -15.00 -16.79 40.27
C SER A 551 -14.16 -17.47 41.36
N ARG A 552 -14.70 -18.53 41.96
CA ARG A 552 -13.86 -19.59 42.55
C ARG A 552 -12.96 -20.16 41.45
N LYS A 553 -11.83 -20.75 41.84
CA LYS A 553 -10.84 -21.26 40.87
C LYS A 553 -11.44 -22.35 39.99
N ALA A 554 -11.91 -21.96 38.80
CA ALA A 554 -11.92 -22.85 37.64
C ALA A 554 -10.52 -23.48 37.52
N CYS A 555 -10.51 -24.74 37.11
CA CYS A 555 -9.38 -25.66 37.23
C CYS A 555 -8.04 -25.02 36.87
N ARG A 556 -7.07 -25.10 37.78
CA ARG A 556 -5.69 -24.73 37.46
C ARG A 556 -5.22 -25.60 36.30
N SER A 557 -4.77 -24.97 35.23
CA SER A 557 -3.94 -25.60 34.21
C SER A 557 -2.52 -25.82 34.76
N ASP A 558 -2.40 -26.59 35.84
CA ASP A 558 -1.12 -27.10 36.31
C ASP A 558 -0.64 -28.12 35.26
N ASN A 559 0.41 -27.73 34.54
CA ASN A 559 1.15 -28.45 33.49
C ASN A 559 0.41 -29.53 32.68
N PHE A 560 0.06 -29.18 31.44
CA PHE A 560 -0.06 -30.17 30.35
C PHE A 560 1.35 -30.67 29.92
N ASP A 561 2.12 -31.22 30.86
CA ASP A 561 3.33 -32.02 30.61
C ASP A 561 2.94 -33.43 30.11
N GLY A 562 2.03 -33.47 29.14
CA GLY A 562 1.87 -34.64 28.27
C GLY A 562 2.91 -34.51 27.17
N ASP A 563 3.95 -35.34 27.19
CA ASP A 563 5.08 -35.29 26.27
C ASP A 563 4.62 -35.16 24.81
N VAL A 564 4.72 -33.94 24.26
CA VAL A 564 4.57 -33.71 22.83
C VAL A 564 5.85 -34.24 22.20
N GLU A 565 5.80 -35.46 21.64
CA GLU A 565 6.92 -36.08 20.92
C GLU A 565 7.37 -35.19 19.74
N GLN A 566 8.30 -34.28 20.03
CA GLN A 566 9.01 -33.53 19.01
C GLN A 566 9.94 -34.50 18.29
N LEU A 567 10.00 -34.40 16.95
CA LEU A 567 10.84 -35.25 16.12
C LEU A 567 12.32 -34.86 16.27
N ASP A 568 12.89 -35.32 17.38
CA ASP A 568 14.23 -35.01 17.83
C ASP A 568 15.32 -35.54 16.86
N LEU A 569 16.48 -34.86 16.81
CA LEU A 569 17.53 -35.14 15.83
C LEU A 569 17.98 -36.62 15.74
N PRO A 570 18.10 -37.38 16.86
CA PRO A 570 18.39 -38.82 16.84
C PRO A 570 17.43 -39.66 15.97
N SER A 571 16.16 -39.28 15.85
CA SER A 571 15.14 -40.01 15.07
C SER A 571 15.47 -40.10 13.58
N PHE A 572 16.35 -39.23 13.08
CA PHE A 572 16.81 -39.21 11.69
C PHE A 572 18.25 -39.73 11.49
N TRP A 573 18.90 -40.28 12.52
CA TRP A 573 20.32 -40.65 12.49
C TRP A 573 20.68 -41.59 11.33
N GLY A 574 19.86 -42.60 11.05
CA GLY A 574 20.07 -43.52 9.93
C GLY A 574 20.00 -42.84 8.55
N LEU A 575 19.21 -41.76 8.43
CA LEU A 575 19.06 -40.97 7.20
C LEU A 575 20.33 -40.15 6.93
N PHE A 576 20.90 -39.54 7.97
CA PHE A 576 22.19 -38.84 7.90
C PHE A 576 23.36 -39.80 7.64
N LEU A 577 23.33 -41.01 8.22
CA LEU A 577 24.33 -42.06 7.98
C LEU A 577 24.39 -42.46 6.49
N ILE A 578 23.24 -42.63 5.85
CA ILE A 578 23.16 -42.97 4.41
C ILE A 578 23.78 -41.88 3.54
N ILE A 579 23.49 -40.59 3.81
CA ILE A 579 24.13 -39.48 3.08
C ILE A 579 25.64 -39.46 3.33
N GLY A 580 26.08 -39.61 4.59
CA GLY A 580 27.49 -39.62 4.96
C GLY A 580 28.28 -40.68 4.19
N ILE A 581 27.74 -41.91 4.11
CA ILE A 581 28.32 -43.01 3.34
C ILE A 581 28.32 -42.70 1.84
N ALA A 582 27.22 -42.18 1.28
CA ALA A 582 27.13 -41.83 -0.14
C ALA A 582 28.14 -40.75 -0.56
N CYS A 583 28.27 -39.68 0.24
CA CYS A 583 29.26 -38.62 0.04
C CYS A 583 30.70 -39.14 0.18
N PHE A 584 30.98 -39.97 1.18
CA PHE A 584 32.31 -40.56 1.38
C PHE A 584 32.72 -41.48 0.22
N LEU A 585 31.81 -42.34 -0.25
CA LEU A 585 32.03 -43.20 -1.42
C LEU A 585 32.25 -42.38 -2.70
N ALA A 586 31.48 -41.30 -2.90
CA ALA A 586 31.66 -40.43 -4.06
C ALA A 586 33.00 -39.69 -4.04
N LEU A 587 33.44 -39.20 -2.87
CA LEU A 587 34.76 -38.60 -2.69
C LEU A 587 35.89 -39.61 -2.93
N LEU A 588 35.75 -40.85 -2.45
CA LEU A 588 36.69 -41.94 -2.75
C LEU A 588 36.77 -42.24 -4.24
N VAL A 589 35.63 -42.37 -4.93
CA VAL A 589 35.59 -42.61 -6.39
C VAL A 589 36.24 -41.45 -7.14
N TYR A 590 35.96 -40.20 -6.77
CA TYR A 590 36.61 -39.03 -7.37
C TYR A 590 38.13 -39.04 -7.14
N PHE A 591 38.58 -39.30 -5.91
CA PHE A 591 40.00 -39.43 -5.57
C PHE A 591 40.69 -40.53 -6.39
N PHE A 592 40.10 -41.72 -6.50
CA PHE A 592 40.62 -42.81 -7.32
C PHE A 592 40.67 -42.48 -8.82
N LEU A 593 39.70 -41.72 -9.35
CA LEU A 593 39.71 -41.26 -10.74
C LEU A 593 40.83 -40.23 -10.99
N VAL A 594 41.01 -39.25 -10.11
CA VAL A 594 42.10 -38.27 -10.19
C VAL A 594 43.45 -38.98 -10.04
N PHE A 595 43.58 -39.92 -9.11
CA PHE A 595 44.79 -40.72 -8.90
C PHE A 595 45.12 -41.64 -10.08
N ARG A 596 44.12 -42.26 -10.74
CA ARG A 596 44.35 -42.99 -12.01
C ARG A 596 44.82 -42.08 -13.13
N GLN A 597 44.27 -40.87 -13.26
CA GLN A 597 44.67 -39.91 -14.29
C GLN A 597 46.10 -39.39 -14.05
N PHE A 598 46.44 -39.06 -12.80
CA PHE A 598 47.80 -38.70 -12.39
C PHE A 598 48.79 -39.85 -12.66
N LYS A 599 48.47 -41.08 -12.23
CA LYS A 599 49.32 -42.25 -12.45
C LYS A 599 49.54 -42.56 -13.95
N ARG A 600 48.58 -42.25 -14.83
CA ARG A 600 48.77 -42.45 -16.28
C ARG A 600 49.75 -41.43 -16.87
N ARG A 601 49.55 -40.13 -16.61
CA ARG A 601 50.47 -39.07 -17.07
C ARG A 601 51.88 -39.23 -16.50
N HIS A 602 52.00 -39.53 -15.21
CA HIS A 602 53.29 -39.74 -14.55
C HIS A 602 53.92 -41.13 -14.84
N SER A 603 53.28 -41.92 -15.72
CA SER A 603 53.88 -43.06 -16.43
C SER A 603 54.33 -42.67 -17.83
N GLU A 604 53.62 -41.77 -18.52
CA GLU A 604 54.00 -41.21 -19.83
C GLU A 604 55.26 -40.29 -19.72
N GLU A 605 55.48 -39.62 -18.58
CA GLU A 605 56.68 -38.82 -18.28
C GLU A 605 57.94 -39.63 -17.90
N LYS A 606 57.83 -40.96 -17.74
CA LYS A 606 58.87 -41.74 -17.05
C LYS A 606 60.06 -42.14 -17.91
N ASP A 607 59.96 -42.00 -19.22
CA ASP A 607 60.97 -42.46 -20.18
C ASP A 607 62.12 -41.43 -20.39
N SER A 608 62.16 -40.32 -19.64
CA SER A 608 63.17 -39.27 -19.83
C SER A 608 63.65 -38.54 -18.55
N ALA A 609 63.70 -39.20 -17.37
CA ALA A 609 64.26 -38.58 -16.15
C ALA A 609 64.93 -39.57 -15.17
N SER A 610 65.93 -39.10 -14.42
CA SER A 610 66.81 -39.89 -13.54
C SER A 610 66.23 -40.16 -12.13
N PRO A 611 66.72 -41.20 -11.40
CA PRO A 611 66.09 -41.66 -10.16
C PRO A 611 66.50 -40.84 -8.92
N GLY A 612 65.71 -39.82 -8.56
CA GLY A 612 65.94 -39.04 -7.32
C GLY A 612 64.77 -38.15 -6.90
N SER A 613 63.69 -38.72 -6.36
CA SER A 613 62.53 -37.94 -5.88
C SER A 613 61.99 -38.47 -4.54
N SER A 614 61.94 -37.59 -3.54
CA SER A 614 61.40 -37.87 -2.21
C SER A 614 59.88 -38.12 -2.25
N ARG A 615 59.37 -38.91 -1.29
CA ARG A 615 57.92 -39.15 -1.12
C ARG A 615 57.13 -37.84 -0.96
N SER A 616 57.70 -36.83 -0.31
CA SER A 616 57.04 -35.53 -0.10
C SER A 616 56.79 -34.78 -1.41
N ALA A 617 57.79 -34.73 -2.29
CA ALA A 617 57.69 -34.03 -3.57
C ALA A 617 56.54 -34.56 -4.44
N ARG A 618 56.40 -35.89 -4.53
CA ARG A 618 55.28 -36.53 -5.27
C ARG A 618 53.89 -36.17 -4.73
N VAL A 619 53.75 -35.91 -3.43
CA VAL A 619 52.48 -35.48 -2.84
C VAL A 619 52.18 -34.04 -3.25
N GLN A 620 53.18 -33.14 -3.23
CA GLN A 620 53.02 -31.77 -3.73
C GLN A 620 52.67 -31.74 -5.23
N THR A 621 53.31 -32.57 -6.07
CA THR A 621 52.96 -32.67 -7.51
C THR A 621 51.53 -33.20 -7.74
N PHE A 622 51.03 -34.08 -6.87
CA PHE A 622 49.65 -34.56 -6.94
C PHE A 622 48.64 -33.49 -6.51
N LEU A 623 48.93 -32.75 -5.44
CA LEU A 623 48.06 -31.67 -4.95
C LEU A 623 47.95 -30.53 -5.96
N SER A 624 49.06 -30.05 -6.53
CA SER A 624 49.02 -29.00 -7.56
C SER A 624 48.32 -29.45 -8.85
N PHE A 625 48.38 -30.74 -9.19
CA PHE A 625 47.59 -31.31 -10.29
C PHE A 625 46.08 -31.34 -9.99
N ALA A 626 45.68 -31.55 -8.73
CA ALA A 626 44.29 -31.48 -8.30
C ALA A 626 43.76 -30.03 -8.30
N ASP A 627 44.51 -29.08 -7.75
CA ASP A 627 44.17 -27.65 -7.76
C ASP A 627 44.08 -27.10 -9.19
N GLY A 628 45.01 -27.48 -10.07
CA GLY A 628 44.97 -27.13 -11.49
C GLY A 628 43.71 -27.61 -12.21
N LYS A 629 43.08 -28.71 -11.74
CA LYS A 629 41.76 -29.13 -12.23
C LYS A 629 40.59 -28.36 -11.63
N MET A 630 40.69 -27.90 -10.38
CA MET A 630 39.66 -27.02 -9.81
C MET A 630 39.64 -25.64 -10.49
N ALA A 631 40.81 -25.09 -10.82
CA ALA A 631 40.93 -23.82 -11.55
C ALA A 631 40.24 -23.85 -12.93
N ILE A 632 40.32 -24.99 -13.65
CA ILE A 632 39.66 -25.16 -14.96
C ILE A 632 38.13 -25.19 -14.84
N CYS A 633 37.56 -25.68 -13.74
CA CYS A 633 36.11 -25.56 -13.48
C CYS A 633 35.68 -24.10 -13.30
N PHE A 634 36.50 -23.26 -12.65
CA PHE A 634 36.20 -21.83 -12.46
C PHE A 634 36.25 -21.02 -13.77
N GLN A 635 37.19 -21.33 -14.68
CA GLN A 635 37.33 -20.56 -15.93
C GLN A 635 36.25 -20.85 -17.01
N LEU A 636 35.39 -21.85 -16.81
CA LEU A 636 34.27 -22.12 -17.73
C LEU A 636 33.02 -21.25 -17.47
N GLN A 637 33.01 -20.43 -16.42
CA GLN A 637 31.95 -19.46 -16.15
C GLN A 637 32.25 -18.11 -16.83
N SER A 638 31.80 -17.98 -18.08
CA SER A 638 31.66 -16.69 -18.79
C SER A 638 30.20 -16.47 -19.20
N PRO A 639 29.73 -15.22 -19.39
CA PRO A 639 28.34 -14.88 -19.10
C PRO A 639 27.34 -15.30 -20.19
N LEU A 640 26.19 -15.83 -19.74
CA LEU A 640 24.99 -15.92 -20.56
C LEU A 640 24.54 -14.51 -20.99
N LYS A 641 24.24 -14.34 -22.29
CA LYS A 641 23.74 -13.07 -22.82
C LYS A 641 22.36 -12.73 -22.24
N PRO A 642 22.07 -11.45 -21.95
CA PRO A 642 20.79 -11.05 -21.36
C PRO A 642 19.65 -11.19 -22.36
N ILE A 643 18.54 -11.81 -21.93
CA ILE A 643 17.24 -11.69 -22.60
C ILE A 643 16.58 -10.41 -22.09
N TYR A 644 16.07 -9.60 -23.02
CA TYR A 644 15.90 -8.16 -22.83
C TYR A 644 14.44 -7.77 -22.60
N PHE A 645 14.08 -7.47 -21.36
CA PHE A 645 12.82 -6.80 -21.01
C PHE A 645 13.14 -5.63 -20.06
N PRO A 646 12.98 -4.36 -20.48
CA PRO A 646 13.40 -3.21 -19.67
C PRO A 646 12.24 -2.61 -18.83
N PRO A 647 12.21 -2.80 -17.49
CA PRO A 647 11.29 -2.10 -16.62
C PRO A 647 11.83 -0.68 -16.35
N SER A 648 11.40 0.24 -17.20
CA SER A 648 10.52 1.32 -16.79
C SER A 648 10.88 2.10 -15.49
N THR A 649 11.24 3.39 -15.62
CA THR A 649 11.46 4.35 -14.50
C THR A 649 10.52 5.56 -14.52
N THR A 650 10.20 6.07 -13.34
CA THR A 650 9.21 7.14 -13.04
C THR A 650 9.87 8.47 -12.64
N LYS A 651 9.04 9.45 -12.22
CA LYS A 651 9.35 10.69 -11.44
C LYS A 651 9.75 11.90 -12.32
N LYS A 652 9.44 13.17 -11.95
CA LYS A 652 8.58 13.75 -10.89
C LYS A 652 8.32 15.25 -11.15
N ALA A 653 7.56 15.89 -10.24
CA ALA A 653 7.59 17.31 -9.83
C ALA A 653 6.71 18.32 -10.62
N PRO A 654 6.43 19.54 -10.09
CA PRO A 654 6.74 20.09 -8.75
C PRO A 654 5.49 20.57 -7.94
N VAL A 655 5.71 21.13 -6.74
CA VAL A 655 4.69 21.74 -5.85
C VAL A 655 4.84 23.26 -5.85
N PHE A 656 3.74 24.02 -5.72
CA PHE A 656 3.78 25.43 -5.31
C PHE A 656 2.67 25.78 -4.29
N SER A 657 2.92 26.84 -3.52
CA SER A 657 2.14 27.25 -2.34
C SER A 657 1.16 28.39 -2.65
N CYS A 658 0.09 28.49 -1.85
CA CYS A 658 -0.57 29.76 -1.60
C CYS A 658 -0.93 29.92 -0.11
N LYS A 659 -1.17 31.17 0.31
CA LYS A 659 -1.53 31.55 1.68
C LYS A 659 -2.95 32.08 1.70
N ALA A 660 -3.77 31.61 2.65
CA ALA A 660 -4.96 32.33 3.08
C ALA A 660 -5.18 32.11 4.58
N SER A 661 -5.68 33.14 5.24
CA SER A 661 -6.16 33.14 6.62
C SER A 661 -7.57 33.70 6.61
N LEU A 662 -8.49 33.18 7.45
CA LEU A 662 -9.35 34.03 8.29
C LEU A 662 -10.25 33.21 9.24
N SER A 663 -10.88 33.96 10.14
CA SER A 663 -11.77 33.58 11.23
C SER A 663 -13.01 32.80 10.85
N ALA A 664 -13.46 31.90 11.73
CA ALA A 664 -14.80 31.33 11.68
C ALA A 664 -15.89 32.38 11.98
N VAL A 665 -17.03 32.28 11.28
CA VAL A 665 -18.24 33.09 11.49
C VAL A 665 -19.41 32.14 11.70
N VAL A 666 -20.28 32.42 12.66
CA VAL A 666 -21.52 31.67 12.87
C VAL A 666 -22.58 32.22 11.91
N THR A 667 -23.01 31.41 10.95
CA THR A 667 -23.99 31.80 9.93
C THR A 667 -25.41 31.40 10.31
N THR A 668 -26.33 32.37 10.25
CA THR A 668 -27.78 32.14 10.31
C THR A 668 -28.29 31.61 8.97
N GLU A 669 -29.44 30.92 8.96
CA GLU A 669 -30.12 30.49 7.72
C GLU A 669 -30.39 31.72 6.82
N PRO A 670 -30.00 31.69 5.53
CA PRO A 670 -30.24 32.81 4.62
C PRO A 670 -31.71 32.83 4.16
N GLU A 671 -32.29 34.02 4.06
CA GLU A 671 -33.56 34.21 3.35
C GLU A 671 -33.34 34.29 1.83
N PRO A 672 -34.30 33.82 1.01
CA PRO A 672 -34.21 33.96 -0.45
C PRO A 672 -34.30 35.45 -0.84
N VAL A 673 -33.41 35.87 -1.74
CA VAL A 673 -33.28 37.24 -2.26
C VAL A 673 -34.14 37.46 -3.50
N PHE A 674 -34.44 36.36 -4.21
CA PHE A 674 -35.28 36.35 -5.41
C PHE A 674 -36.51 35.45 -5.17
N THR A 675 -37.58 35.68 -5.93
CA THR A 675 -38.75 34.76 -5.97
C THR A 675 -38.52 33.62 -6.95
N SER A 676 -37.82 33.91 -8.05
CA SER A 676 -37.34 32.92 -9.02
C SER A 676 -36.06 33.36 -9.72
N VAL A 677 -35.27 32.39 -10.16
CA VAL A 677 -34.04 32.59 -10.93
C VAL A 677 -33.96 31.61 -12.10
N LYS A 678 -33.24 31.97 -13.16
CA LYS A 678 -32.85 31.06 -14.25
C LYS A 678 -31.34 31.14 -14.48
N SER A 679 -30.69 29.98 -14.39
CA SER A 679 -29.26 29.80 -14.64
C SER A 679 -29.01 29.03 -15.94
N PHE A 680 -27.77 29.08 -16.40
CA PHE A 680 -27.21 28.27 -17.46
C PHE A 680 -25.89 27.66 -17.00
N ALA A 681 -25.59 26.45 -17.47
CA ALA A 681 -24.25 25.88 -17.38
C ALA A 681 -23.79 25.34 -18.74
N PRO A 682 -22.57 25.66 -19.18
CA PRO A 682 -22.04 25.22 -20.47
C PRO A 682 -21.78 23.71 -20.51
N ALA A 683 -21.76 23.18 -21.73
CA ALA A 683 -21.22 21.86 -22.04
C ALA A 683 -19.74 21.79 -21.68
N THR A 684 -19.25 20.61 -21.35
CA THR A 684 -17.84 20.40 -21.03
C THR A 684 -17.19 19.31 -21.87
N VAL A 685 -15.93 19.55 -22.20
CA VAL A 685 -15.03 18.61 -22.87
C VAL A 685 -13.99 18.21 -21.83
N ALA A 686 -14.06 16.96 -21.41
CA ALA A 686 -13.20 16.38 -20.39
C ALA A 686 -12.26 15.33 -20.99
N ASN A 687 -11.24 14.96 -20.23
CA ASN A 687 -10.40 13.78 -20.45
C ASN A 687 -9.53 13.93 -21.72
N LEU A 688 -8.90 15.10 -21.80
CA LEU A 688 -8.13 15.65 -22.92
C LEU A 688 -6.79 14.91 -23.17
N GLY A 689 -6.88 13.69 -23.72
CA GLY A 689 -5.71 12.89 -24.10
C GLY A 689 -4.91 12.48 -22.87
N PRO A 690 -3.63 12.89 -22.73
CA PRO A 690 -2.87 12.69 -21.49
C PRO A 690 -3.58 13.27 -20.25
N GLY A 691 -4.42 14.29 -20.44
CA GLY A 691 -5.29 14.89 -19.42
C GLY A 691 -6.49 14.03 -19.01
N PHE A 692 -6.37 12.71 -19.04
CA PHE A 692 -7.47 11.78 -18.77
C PHE A 692 -7.88 11.79 -17.30
N ASP A 693 -9.17 12.01 -17.05
CA ASP A 693 -9.83 12.17 -15.74
C ASP A 693 -9.30 13.33 -14.87
N CYS A 694 -8.24 14.01 -15.32
CA CYS A 694 -7.59 15.12 -14.63
C CYS A 694 -7.82 16.50 -15.25
N LEU A 695 -8.18 16.62 -16.54
CA LEU A 695 -8.40 17.92 -17.21
C LEU A 695 -9.74 17.99 -17.96
N GLY A 696 -10.46 19.09 -17.76
CA GLY A 696 -11.62 19.46 -18.57
C GLY A 696 -11.80 20.97 -18.75
N VAL A 697 -12.54 21.33 -19.80
CA VAL A 697 -12.81 22.72 -20.23
C VAL A 697 -14.27 22.88 -20.63
N ALA A 698 -14.84 24.06 -20.41
CA ALA A 698 -16.19 24.41 -20.84
C ALA A 698 -16.22 24.92 -22.28
N VAL A 699 -17.38 24.76 -22.93
CA VAL A 699 -17.59 25.05 -24.36
C VAL A 699 -18.78 25.99 -24.52
N ASP A 700 -18.54 27.11 -25.20
CA ASP A 700 -19.47 28.25 -25.27
C ASP A 700 -20.75 27.96 -26.07
N GLY A 701 -21.88 28.51 -25.61
CA GLY A 701 -23.18 28.50 -26.29
C GLY A 701 -23.76 27.11 -26.59
N LEU A 702 -23.39 26.09 -25.82
CA LEU A 702 -24.07 24.80 -25.69
C LEU A 702 -24.13 24.51 -24.18
N GLY A 703 -25.22 23.98 -23.67
CA GLY A 703 -25.39 23.79 -22.23
C GLY A 703 -26.82 23.45 -21.85
N ASP A 704 -27.09 23.42 -20.55
CA ASP A 704 -28.43 23.24 -19.99
C ASP A 704 -28.87 24.49 -19.22
N PHE A 705 -30.18 24.70 -19.09
CA PHE A 705 -30.75 25.76 -18.26
C PHE A 705 -31.56 25.16 -17.11
N VAL A 706 -31.48 25.78 -15.94
CA VAL A 706 -32.31 25.46 -14.78
C VAL A 706 -33.06 26.70 -14.35
N SER A 707 -34.39 26.61 -14.28
CA SER A 707 -35.23 27.64 -13.66
C SER A 707 -35.67 27.13 -12.29
N LEU A 708 -35.63 27.99 -11.29
CA LEU A 708 -35.85 27.63 -9.88
C LEU A 708 -36.69 28.71 -9.21
N SER A 709 -37.74 28.32 -8.48
CA SER A 709 -38.59 29.25 -7.73
C SER A 709 -38.90 28.75 -6.32
N VAL A 710 -39.17 29.69 -5.41
CA VAL A 710 -39.77 29.35 -4.10
C VAL A 710 -41.21 28.92 -4.34
N ASP A 711 -41.61 27.78 -3.78
CA ASP A 711 -42.92 27.17 -4.02
C ASP A 711 -43.50 26.63 -2.71
N SER A 712 -44.63 27.21 -2.28
CA SER A 712 -45.32 26.85 -1.03
C SER A 712 -46.09 25.53 -1.10
N SER A 713 -46.25 24.93 -2.29
CA SER A 713 -46.76 23.56 -2.44
C SER A 713 -45.68 22.50 -2.19
N VAL A 714 -44.41 22.88 -2.30
CA VAL A 714 -43.27 22.02 -1.96
C VAL A 714 -42.99 22.11 -0.45
N ARG A 715 -42.79 20.96 0.20
CA ARG A 715 -42.50 20.90 1.63
C ARG A 715 -41.22 21.71 1.97
N PRO A 716 -41.21 22.49 3.06
CA PRO A 716 -40.00 23.17 3.53
C PRO A 716 -38.78 22.24 3.63
N GLY A 717 -37.61 22.74 3.20
CA GLY A 717 -36.36 21.98 3.13
C GLY A 717 -36.31 20.91 2.02
N HIS A 718 -37.25 20.91 1.07
CA HIS A 718 -37.30 19.96 -0.05
C HIS A 718 -37.29 20.69 -1.42
N VAL A 719 -36.84 19.96 -2.44
CA VAL A 719 -36.94 20.35 -3.86
C VAL A 719 -37.99 19.45 -4.53
N SER A 720 -38.71 19.96 -5.54
CA SER A 720 -39.42 19.15 -6.53
C SER A 720 -38.97 19.51 -7.94
N ILE A 721 -39.10 18.58 -8.91
CA ILE A 721 -38.88 18.89 -10.33
C ILE A 721 -40.23 18.91 -11.02
N SER A 722 -40.69 20.11 -11.39
CA SER A 722 -42.03 20.36 -11.94
C SER A 722 -42.10 20.11 -13.46
N GLU A 723 -41.01 20.36 -14.19
CA GLU A 723 -40.94 20.12 -15.63
C GLU A 723 -39.52 19.72 -16.07
N ILE A 724 -39.42 18.79 -17.03
CA ILE A 724 -38.20 18.50 -17.77
C ILE A 724 -38.50 18.59 -19.27
N SER A 725 -37.79 19.47 -19.98
CA SER A 725 -37.88 19.61 -21.43
C SER A 725 -36.55 19.21 -22.10
N GLY A 726 -36.58 19.00 -23.43
CA GLY A 726 -35.42 18.57 -24.21
C GLY A 726 -35.04 17.08 -24.09
N CYS A 727 -35.49 16.35 -23.05
CA CYS A 727 -35.30 14.90 -22.95
C CYS A 727 -36.45 14.17 -22.23
N SER A 728 -37.02 13.16 -22.88
CA SER A 728 -38.16 12.37 -22.37
C SER A 728 -37.79 11.15 -21.52
N LYS A 729 -36.51 10.97 -21.16
CA LYS A 729 -35.98 9.77 -20.46
C LYS A 729 -35.50 10.03 -19.03
N LEU A 730 -35.69 11.22 -18.49
CA LEU A 730 -35.19 11.61 -17.16
C LEU A 730 -36.28 11.55 -16.09
N SER A 731 -35.89 11.21 -14.86
CA SER A 731 -36.82 11.17 -13.73
C SER A 731 -37.11 12.59 -13.22
N THR A 732 -38.38 12.86 -12.90
CA THR A 732 -38.79 14.04 -12.12
C THR A 732 -38.60 13.87 -10.61
N ASN A 733 -38.19 12.69 -10.14
CA ASN A 733 -37.81 12.52 -8.74
C ASN A 733 -36.44 13.20 -8.49
N PRO A 734 -36.35 14.21 -7.61
CA PRO A 734 -35.11 14.94 -7.35
C PRO A 734 -33.95 14.04 -6.90
N LEU A 735 -34.23 12.94 -6.21
CA LEU A 735 -33.21 12.01 -5.70
C LEU A 735 -32.63 11.10 -6.79
N TYR A 736 -33.20 11.09 -8.00
CA TYR A 736 -32.74 10.32 -9.17
C TYR A 736 -32.47 11.22 -10.39
N ASN A 737 -32.20 12.51 -10.18
CA ASN A 737 -31.92 13.49 -11.23
C ASN A 737 -30.75 14.40 -10.81
N CYS A 738 -29.78 14.60 -11.71
CA CYS A 738 -28.56 15.37 -11.46
C CYS A 738 -28.84 16.78 -10.91
N ALA A 739 -29.79 17.50 -11.53
CA ALA A 739 -30.19 18.84 -11.09
C ALA A 739 -30.83 18.82 -9.70
N GLY A 740 -31.67 17.81 -9.42
CA GLY A 740 -32.34 17.65 -8.12
C GLY A 740 -31.37 17.32 -6.99
N ILE A 741 -30.39 16.43 -7.24
CA ILE A 741 -29.38 16.05 -6.24
C ILE A 741 -28.48 17.25 -5.92
N ALA A 742 -27.99 17.96 -6.94
CA ALA A 742 -27.14 19.14 -6.76
C ALA A 742 -27.90 20.26 -6.02
N ALA A 743 -29.15 20.54 -6.38
CA ALA A 743 -29.97 21.53 -5.67
C ALA A 743 -30.16 21.17 -4.18
N ILE A 744 -30.42 19.89 -3.86
CA ILE A 744 -30.55 19.40 -2.48
C ILE A 744 -29.21 19.50 -1.73
N ALA A 745 -28.08 19.25 -2.38
CA ALA A 745 -26.76 19.43 -1.78
C ALA A 745 -26.49 20.91 -1.46
N THR A 746 -26.75 21.82 -2.40
CA THR A 746 -26.61 23.27 -2.19
C THR A 746 -27.51 23.78 -1.07
N MET A 747 -28.78 23.33 -1.00
CA MET A 747 -29.68 23.67 0.11
C MET A 747 -29.14 23.24 1.48
N LYS A 748 -28.53 22.05 1.58
CA LYS A 748 -27.91 21.57 2.83
C LYS A 748 -26.70 22.40 3.23
N MET A 749 -25.84 22.78 2.29
CA MET A 749 -24.65 23.60 2.55
C MET A 749 -25.04 25.01 3.03
N LEU A 750 -26.11 25.57 2.48
CA LEU A 750 -26.74 26.82 2.94
C LEU A 750 -27.61 26.65 4.21
N ASN A 751 -27.76 25.42 4.72
CA ASN A 751 -28.62 25.07 5.86
C ASN A 751 -30.10 25.51 5.71
N ILE A 752 -30.63 25.55 4.48
CA ILE A 752 -32.01 25.99 4.19
C ILE A 752 -33.02 24.92 4.62
N ARG A 753 -33.99 25.32 5.44
CA ARG A 753 -35.06 24.47 6.00
C ARG A 753 -36.44 25.12 5.94
N SER A 754 -36.49 26.45 5.87
CA SER A 754 -37.70 27.27 5.96
C SER A 754 -38.62 27.22 4.73
N VAL A 755 -38.07 26.98 3.53
CA VAL A 755 -38.81 27.06 2.25
C VAL A 755 -38.67 25.79 1.39
N GLY A 756 -39.67 25.53 0.56
CA GLY A 756 -39.64 24.51 -0.50
C GLY A 756 -39.34 25.14 -1.86
N LEU A 757 -38.66 24.39 -2.74
CA LEU A 757 -38.24 24.88 -4.06
C LEU A 757 -38.79 24.03 -5.21
N SER A 758 -39.20 24.68 -6.30
CA SER A 758 -39.66 24.06 -7.55
C SER A 758 -38.66 24.30 -8.67
N LEU A 759 -38.25 23.21 -9.34
CA LEU A 759 -37.17 23.20 -10.33
C LEU A 759 -37.71 22.78 -11.71
N LYS A 760 -37.42 23.58 -12.74
CA LYS A 760 -37.63 23.24 -14.16
C LYS A 760 -36.29 23.10 -14.87
N LEU A 761 -36.10 21.96 -15.53
CA LEU A 761 -34.86 21.62 -16.25
C LEU A 761 -35.07 21.64 -17.77
N GLU A 762 -34.28 22.45 -18.47
CA GLU A 762 -34.29 22.54 -19.94
C GLU A 762 -33.00 21.91 -20.48
N LYS A 763 -33.09 20.68 -21.02
CA LYS A 763 -31.93 19.93 -21.53
C LYS A 763 -31.53 20.41 -22.92
N GLY A 764 -30.38 21.06 -23.03
CA GLY A 764 -29.74 21.34 -24.32
C GLY A 764 -28.75 20.24 -24.75
N LEU A 765 -28.27 19.41 -23.81
CA LEU A 765 -27.22 18.43 -24.07
C LEU A 765 -27.72 16.96 -24.13
N PRO A 766 -27.47 16.22 -25.23
CA PRO A 766 -27.89 14.82 -25.36
C PRO A 766 -27.18 13.90 -24.36
N LEU A 767 -27.93 12.95 -23.80
CA LEU A 767 -27.44 11.98 -22.81
C LEU A 767 -26.37 11.06 -23.39
N GLY A 768 -25.34 10.73 -22.60
CA GLY A 768 -24.27 9.80 -22.98
C GLY A 768 -23.30 10.29 -24.06
N SER A 769 -23.38 11.56 -24.46
CA SER A 769 -22.61 12.16 -25.56
C SER A 769 -21.11 12.34 -25.30
N GLY A 770 -20.67 12.42 -24.04
CA GLY A 770 -19.31 12.83 -23.68
C GLY A 770 -19.08 14.35 -23.65
N LEU A 771 -20.17 15.14 -23.61
CA LEU A 771 -20.18 16.61 -23.51
C LEU A 771 -20.67 17.13 -22.13
N GLY A 772 -20.45 16.38 -21.04
CA GLY A 772 -20.80 16.82 -19.68
C GLY A 772 -22.30 16.99 -19.38
N SER A 773 -23.21 16.31 -20.09
CA SER A 773 -24.67 16.54 -19.96
C SER A 773 -25.25 16.38 -18.54
N SER A 774 -24.71 15.49 -17.70
CA SER A 774 -25.11 15.38 -16.28
C SER A 774 -24.59 16.56 -15.45
N ALA A 775 -23.29 16.85 -15.62
CA ALA A 775 -22.57 17.92 -14.94
C ALA A 775 -23.14 19.31 -15.22
N ALA A 776 -23.51 19.63 -16.46
CA ALA A 776 -24.14 20.91 -16.79
C ALA A 776 -25.48 21.08 -16.05
N SER A 777 -26.34 20.07 -16.02
CA SER A 777 -27.60 20.11 -15.26
C SER A 777 -27.38 20.27 -13.75
N ALA A 778 -26.33 19.67 -13.19
CA ALA A 778 -25.95 19.80 -11.79
C ALA A 778 -25.37 21.19 -11.47
N ALA A 779 -24.44 21.70 -12.29
CA ALA A 779 -23.84 23.02 -12.14
C ALA A 779 -24.88 24.14 -12.23
N ALA A 780 -25.78 24.07 -13.21
CA ALA A 780 -26.87 25.03 -13.37
C ALA A 780 -27.78 25.05 -12.13
N ALA A 781 -28.13 23.86 -11.59
CA ALA A 781 -28.96 23.76 -10.40
C ALA A 781 -28.27 24.28 -9.12
N ALA A 782 -26.98 23.98 -8.94
CA ALA A 782 -26.21 24.47 -7.80
C ALA A 782 -26.09 26.00 -7.83
N VAL A 783 -25.76 26.59 -8.99
CA VAL A 783 -25.74 28.05 -9.17
C VAL A 783 -27.12 28.65 -8.94
N ALA A 784 -28.19 28.06 -9.48
CA ALA A 784 -29.56 28.56 -9.25
C ALA A 784 -29.92 28.59 -7.76
N VAL A 785 -29.63 27.54 -6.98
CA VAL A 785 -29.90 27.56 -5.53
C VAL A 785 -29.03 28.59 -4.81
N ASN A 786 -27.74 28.74 -5.15
CA ASN A 786 -26.88 29.71 -4.48
C ASN A 786 -27.30 31.17 -4.77
N GLU A 787 -27.60 31.49 -6.03
CA GLU A 787 -28.04 32.82 -6.47
C GLU A 787 -29.40 33.19 -5.86
N LEU A 788 -30.35 32.25 -5.79
CA LEU A 788 -31.66 32.46 -5.16
C LEU A 788 -31.57 32.96 -3.70
N PHE A 789 -30.49 32.61 -2.99
CA PHE A 789 -30.21 33.01 -1.60
C PHE A 789 -29.06 34.04 -1.50
N GLY A 790 -28.73 34.72 -2.60
CA GLY A 790 -27.79 35.82 -2.65
C GLY A 790 -26.32 35.42 -2.59
N ALA A 791 -25.95 34.37 -3.33
CA ALA A 791 -24.58 33.94 -3.63
C ALA A 791 -23.67 33.84 -2.39
N LYS A 792 -24.02 32.96 -1.45
CA LYS A 792 -23.28 32.75 -0.19
C LYS A 792 -22.17 31.71 -0.29
N LEU A 793 -22.35 30.68 -1.13
CA LEU A 793 -21.35 29.64 -1.33
C LEU A 793 -20.27 30.09 -2.33
N GLY A 794 -19.04 29.66 -2.06
CA GLY A 794 -17.90 29.76 -2.96
C GLY A 794 -18.02 28.88 -4.20
N VAL A 795 -17.12 29.13 -5.16
CA VAL A 795 -17.06 28.40 -6.44
C VAL A 795 -16.67 26.93 -6.22
N ASP A 796 -15.78 26.68 -5.26
CA ASP A 796 -15.38 25.36 -4.77
C ASP A 796 -16.54 24.63 -4.07
N GLU A 797 -17.32 25.32 -3.24
CA GLU A 797 -18.52 24.76 -2.60
C GLU A 797 -19.61 24.40 -3.61
N LEU A 798 -19.78 25.19 -4.67
CA LEU A 798 -20.65 24.87 -5.81
C LEU A 798 -20.20 23.61 -6.57
N VAL A 799 -18.89 23.41 -6.73
CA VAL A 799 -18.34 22.18 -7.31
C VAL A 799 -18.59 20.97 -6.40
N LEU A 800 -18.44 21.11 -5.08
CA LEU A 800 -18.78 20.05 -4.11
C LEU A 800 -20.28 19.69 -4.15
N ALA A 801 -21.17 20.68 -4.24
CA ALA A 801 -22.61 20.43 -4.39
C ALA A 801 -22.95 19.72 -5.70
N GLY A 802 -22.24 20.02 -6.79
CA GLY A 802 -22.36 19.31 -8.07
C GLY A 802 -21.75 17.91 -8.07
N LEU A 803 -20.68 17.68 -7.29
CA LEU A 803 -20.05 16.37 -7.12
C LEU A 803 -20.97 15.36 -6.43
N GLU A 804 -21.80 15.78 -5.47
CA GLU A 804 -22.86 14.93 -4.87
C GLU A 804 -23.83 14.36 -5.93
N SER A 805 -24.08 15.11 -7.01
CA SER A 805 -24.88 14.64 -8.15
C SER A 805 -24.11 13.62 -9.00
N GLU A 806 -22.91 13.97 -9.46
CA GLU A 806 -22.11 13.07 -10.30
C GLU A 806 -21.82 11.75 -9.55
N ALA A 807 -21.53 11.80 -8.24
CA ALA A 807 -21.26 10.64 -7.38
C ALA A 807 -22.33 9.55 -7.42
N LYS A 808 -23.58 9.93 -7.67
CA LYS A 808 -24.73 9.01 -7.72
C LYS A 808 -25.01 8.44 -9.11
N VAL A 809 -24.37 8.96 -10.15
CA VAL A 809 -24.69 8.68 -11.57
C VAL A 809 -23.49 8.11 -12.33
N SER A 810 -22.32 8.70 -12.13
CA SER A 810 -21.13 8.57 -13.00
C SER A 810 -19.82 8.55 -12.19
N GLY A 811 -19.78 9.28 -11.09
CA GLY A 811 -18.75 9.20 -10.04
C GLY A 811 -18.46 10.53 -9.35
N TYR A 812 -17.72 10.49 -8.24
CA TYR A 812 -17.19 11.68 -7.54
C TYR A 812 -16.04 12.29 -8.36
N HIS A 813 -16.28 12.65 -9.62
CA HIS A 813 -15.25 13.14 -10.54
C HIS A 813 -15.50 14.58 -10.99
N ALA A 814 -14.46 15.41 -10.83
CA ALA A 814 -14.52 16.85 -11.09
C ALA A 814 -14.43 17.22 -12.58
N ASP A 815 -13.98 16.29 -13.43
CA ASP A 815 -13.59 16.48 -14.84
C ASP A 815 -14.62 17.19 -15.73
N ASN A 816 -15.92 17.00 -15.47
CA ASN A 816 -17.02 17.65 -16.19
C ASN A 816 -17.71 18.72 -15.34
N ILE A 817 -17.88 18.52 -14.02
CA ILE A 817 -18.63 19.43 -13.14
C ILE A 817 -17.85 20.69 -12.77
N ALA A 818 -16.55 20.56 -12.50
CA ALA A 818 -15.72 21.70 -12.16
C ALA A 818 -15.54 22.67 -13.34
N PRO A 819 -15.22 22.25 -14.59
CA PRO A 819 -15.28 23.20 -15.72
C PRO A 819 -16.70 23.69 -16.01
N ALA A 820 -17.76 22.90 -15.75
CA ALA A 820 -19.13 23.38 -15.96
C ALA A 820 -19.47 24.55 -15.02
N VAL A 821 -18.91 24.57 -13.79
CA VAL A 821 -19.02 25.69 -12.84
C VAL A 821 -17.97 26.79 -13.12
N MET A 822 -16.73 26.45 -13.47
CA MET A 822 -15.55 27.33 -13.41
C MET A 822 -14.97 27.76 -14.77
N GLY A 823 -15.44 27.20 -15.88
CA GLY A 823 -14.83 27.34 -17.21
C GLY A 823 -13.66 26.36 -17.46
N VAL A 824 -12.74 26.19 -16.50
CA VAL A 824 -11.60 25.25 -16.55
C VAL A 824 -11.29 24.73 -15.15
N SER A 825 -10.91 23.45 -14.97
CA SER A 825 -10.47 22.93 -13.67
C SER A 825 -9.66 21.61 -13.73
N PRO A 826 -8.80 21.30 -12.73
CA PRO A 826 -8.13 20.00 -12.59
C PRO A 826 -8.64 19.06 -11.46
N GLU A 827 -8.86 17.79 -11.83
CA GLU A 827 -8.82 16.49 -11.10
C GLU A 827 -9.44 16.22 -9.70
N PHE A 828 -10.38 15.23 -9.64
CA PHE A 828 -10.34 14.02 -8.77
C PHE A 828 -11.35 12.92 -9.26
N GLU A 829 -11.40 11.70 -8.65
CA GLU A 829 -12.02 10.41 -9.12
C GLU A 829 -13.00 9.79 -8.03
N ALA A 830 -14.05 8.95 -8.20
CA ALA A 830 -14.45 7.82 -9.11
C ALA A 830 -15.99 7.51 -9.12
N PRO A 831 -16.60 6.65 -10.02
CA PRO A 831 -15.99 5.67 -10.94
C PRO A 831 -16.59 5.53 -12.38
N THR A 832 -15.82 5.89 -13.41
CA THR A 832 -16.16 5.72 -14.85
C THR A 832 -15.99 4.27 -15.36
N LYS A 833 -16.74 3.33 -14.76
CA LYS A 833 -16.40 1.88 -14.67
C LYS A 833 -16.05 1.15 -15.97
N LYS A 834 -16.78 1.36 -17.08
CA LYS A 834 -16.55 0.58 -18.33
C LYS A 834 -15.36 1.07 -19.16
N MET A 835 -15.12 2.39 -19.24
CA MET A 835 -13.99 2.91 -20.03
C MET A 835 -12.67 2.75 -19.29
N ARG A 836 -12.67 2.86 -17.94
CA ARG A 836 -11.49 2.56 -17.12
C ARG A 836 -11.09 1.08 -17.16
N ALA A 837 -12.04 0.15 -17.31
CA ALA A 837 -11.76 -1.28 -17.44
C ALA A 837 -11.00 -1.68 -18.72
N ALA A 838 -10.81 -0.76 -19.69
CA ALA A 838 -9.97 -0.97 -20.87
C ALA A 838 -8.51 -0.53 -20.67
N LEU A 839 -8.21 0.19 -19.58
CA LEU A 839 -6.85 0.61 -19.23
C LEU A 839 -6.03 -0.60 -18.76
N PRO A 840 -4.70 -0.60 -18.97
CA PRO A 840 -3.86 -1.69 -18.50
C PRO A 840 -3.70 -1.60 -16.97
N ALA A 841 -3.77 -2.74 -16.28
CA ALA A 841 -3.55 -2.83 -14.83
C ALA A 841 -2.12 -2.42 -14.41
N GLU A 842 -1.16 -2.49 -15.34
CA GLU A 842 0.21 -2.03 -15.15
C GLU A 842 0.59 -1.01 -16.24
N ILE A 843 1.19 0.11 -15.83
CA ILE A 843 1.68 1.15 -16.74
C ILE A 843 3.19 1.20 -16.65
N GLY A 844 3.87 0.96 -17.77
CA GLY A 844 5.31 1.17 -17.88
C GLY A 844 5.65 2.64 -17.60
N MET A 845 6.46 2.87 -16.57
CA MET A 845 6.73 4.20 -16.03
C MET A 845 7.24 5.26 -17.04
N PRO A 846 7.95 4.94 -18.15
CA PRO A 846 8.29 5.92 -19.19
C PRO A 846 7.08 6.45 -19.95
N HIS A 847 6.01 5.64 -20.08
CA HIS A 847 4.73 6.14 -20.58
C HIS A 847 4.06 7.02 -19.53
N HIS A 848 4.20 6.72 -18.23
CA HIS A 848 3.72 7.58 -17.15
C HIS A 848 4.48 8.93 -17.11
N ILE A 849 5.82 8.95 -17.07
CA ILE A 849 6.62 10.19 -17.21
C ILE A 849 6.19 10.94 -18.47
N TRP A 850 6.06 10.24 -19.60
CA TRP A 850 5.66 10.87 -20.85
C TRP A 850 4.30 11.55 -20.70
N ASN A 851 3.25 10.83 -20.33
CA ASN A 851 1.92 11.39 -20.13
C ASN A 851 1.92 12.53 -19.09
N SER A 852 2.54 12.38 -17.92
CA SER A 852 2.64 13.46 -16.92
C SER A 852 3.36 14.70 -17.46
N SER A 853 4.41 14.52 -18.27
CA SER A 853 5.08 15.65 -18.95
C SER A 853 4.20 16.28 -20.04
N GLN A 854 3.34 15.51 -20.70
CA GLN A 854 2.36 16.05 -21.64
C GLN A 854 1.21 16.75 -20.92
N VAL A 855 0.78 16.31 -19.73
CA VAL A 855 -0.17 17.06 -18.86
C VAL A 855 0.45 18.40 -18.42
N GLY A 856 1.72 18.39 -18.00
CA GLY A 856 2.46 19.63 -17.73
C GLY A 856 2.54 20.54 -18.96
N ALA A 857 2.81 19.97 -20.13
CA ALA A 857 2.85 20.72 -21.40
C ALA A 857 1.47 21.23 -21.85
N LEU A 858 0.37 20.50 -21.61
CA LEU A 858 -1.00 20.95 -21.85
C LEU A 858 -1.29 22.20 -21.01
N VAL A 859 -1.07 22.14 -19.69
CA VAL A 859 -1.31 23.27 -18.77
C VAL A 859 -0.43 24.46 -19.12
N ALA A 860 0.88 24.25 -19.36
CA ALA A 860 1.79 25.31 -19.82
C ALA A 860 1.32 25.95 -21.13
N SER A 861 0.91 25.14 -22.11
CA SER A 861 0.42 25.65 -23.42
C SER A 861 -0.86 26.48 -23.29
N ILE A 862 -1.75 26.17 -22.34
CA ILE A 862 -2.93 27.00 -22.05
C ILE A 862 -2.50 28.35 -21.45
N LEU A 863 -1.58 28.33 -20.47
CA LEU A 863 -1.09 29.54 -19.79
C LEU A 863 -0.26 30.45 -20.73
N GLU A 864 0.48 29.88 -21.67
CA GLU A 864 1.26 30.57 -22.69
C GLU A 864 0.44 31.01 -23.92
N GLY A 865 -0.78 30.48 -24.10
CA GLY A 865 -1.58 30.67 -25.32
C GLY A 865 -1.04 29.91 -26.56
N ASN A 866 -0.20 28.91 -26.35
CA ASN A 866 0.55 28.19 -27.37
C ASN A 866 -0.28 27.07 -28.03
N VAL A 867 -1.21 27.45 -28.91
CA VAL A 867 -2.16 26.52 -29.60
C VAL A 867 -1.47 25.33 -30.30
N PRO A 868 -0.33 25.48 -31.01
CA PRO A 868 0.37 24.34 -31.61
C PRO A 868 0.94 23.36 -30.57
N ALA A 869 1.49 23.85 -29.45
CA ALA A 869 1.98 23.01 -28.38
C ALA A 869 0.83 22.31 -27.62
N LEU A 870 -0.29 23.01 -27.41
CA LEU A 870 -1.52 22.48 -26.83
C LEU A 870 -2.03 21.26 -27.62
N GLY A 871 -2.23 21.43 -28.94
CA GLY A 871 -2.69 20.34 -29.80
C GLY A 871 -1.72 19.15 -29.83
N LYS A 872 -0.41 19.43 -29.94
CA LYS A 872 0.62 18.40 -29.96
C LYS A 872 0.67 17.60 -28.65
N ALA A 873 0.58 18.26 -27.50
CA ALA A 873 0.54 17.59 -26.19
C ALA A 873 -0.75 16.77 -26.05
N MET A 874 -1.90 17.32 -26.45
CA MET A 874 -3.20 16.66 -26.40
C MET A 874 -3.25 15.34 -27.18
N SER A 875 -2.62 15.28 -28.37
CA SER A 875 -2.53 14.03 -29.16
C SER A 875 -1.38 13.10 -28.78
N SER A 876 -0.61 13.40 -27.73
CA SER A 876 0.59 12.64 -27.37
C SER A 876 0.37 11.60 -26.26
N ASP A 877 -0.87 11.12 -26.05
CA ASP A 877 -1.18 10.07 -25.07
C ASP A 877 -0.59 8.70 -25.47
N ARG A 878 0.09 8.03 -24.53
CA ARG A 878 0.66 6.67 -24.68
C ARG A 878 0.02 5.61 -23.76
N ILE A 879 -0.99 5.98 -22.98
CA ILE A 879 -1.61 5.15 -21.95
C ILE A 879 -3.10 4.93 -22.25
N VAL A 880 -3.88 6.00 -22.32
CA VAL A 880 -5.34 5.91 -22.18
C VAL A 880 -6.03 5.90 -23.54
N GLU A 881 -5.81 6.93 -24.36
CA GLU A 881 -6.39 7.03 -25.70
C GLU A 881 -6.09 5.80 -26.59
N PRO A 882 -4.86 5.25 -26.64
CA PRO A 882 -4.56 4.05 -27.43
C PRO A 882 -5.31 2.78 -26.99
N ARG A 883 -5.95 2.77 -25.82
CA ARG A 883 -6.83 1.68 -25.34
C ARG A 883 -8.31 1.98 -25.49
N ARG A 884 -8.68 3.27 -25.56
CA ARG A 884 -10.06 3.73 -25.71
C ARG A 884 -10.48 3.89 -27.17
N ALA A 885 -9.58 4.32 -28.06
CA ALA A 885 -9.89 4.52 -29.48
C ALA A 885 -10.42 3.26 -30.19
N PRO A 886 -9.92 2.03 -29.94
CA PRO A 886 -10.47 0.81 -30.55
C PRO A 886 -11.91 0.48 -30.13
N LEU A 887 -12.44 1.10 -29.07
CA LEU A 887 -13.82 0.91 -28.60
C LEU A 887 -14.82 1.84 -29.34
N ILE A 888 -14.32 2.79 -30.13
CA ILE A 888 -15.12 3.79 -30.86
C ILE A 888 -14.92 3.54 -32.37
N PRO A 889 -15.92 2.98 -33.08
CA PRO A 889 -15.81 2.69 -34.51
C PRO A 889 -15.34 3.90 -35.33
N GLY A 890 -14.26 3.72 -36.09
CA GLY A 890 -13.67 4.73 -36.97
C GLY A 890 -12.76 5.78 -36.30
N MET A 891 -12.58 5.78 -34.98
CA MET A 891 -11.90 6.87 -34.24
C MET A 891 -10.49 7.20 -34.75
N GLU A 892 -9.65 6.20 -35.01
CA GLU A 892 -8.28 6.43 -35.55
C GLU A 892 -8.31 7.11 -36.93
N GLY A 893 -9.30 6.75 -37.77
CA GLY A 893 -9.56 7.40 -39.05
C GLY A 893 -9.97 8.87 -38.90
N VAL A 894 -10.80 9.17 -37.89
CA VAL A 894 -11.25 10.53 -37.55
C VAL A 894 -10.09 11.39 -37.07
N LYS A 895 -9.24 10.85 -36.18
CA LYS A 895 -8.02 11.54 -35.73
C LYS A 895 -7.11 11.86 -36.90
N LYS A 896 -6.85 10.87 -37.76
CA LYS A 896 -6.03 11.05 -38.96
C LYS A 896 -6.60 12.13 -39.87
N ALA A 897 -7.89 12.07 -40.20
CA ALA A 897 -8.56 13.06 -41.03
C ALA A 897 -8.52 14.49 -40.43
N ALA A 898 -8.63 14.63 -39.10
CA ALA A 898 -8.53 15.92 -38.43
C ALA A 898 -7.13 16.55 -38.57
N ILE A 899 -6.07 15.75 -38.40
CA ILE A 899 -4.67 16.21 -38.53
C ILE A 899 -4.33 16.48 -40.01
N GLU A 900 -4.79 15.64 -40.95
CA GLU A 900 -4.58 15.86 -42.39
C GLU A 900 -5.35 17.09 -42.92
N ALA A 901 -6.50 17.43 -42.33
CA ALA A 901 -7.19 18.70 -42.55
C ALA A 901 -6.57 19.90 -41.79
N GLY A 902 -5.47 19.68 -41.05
CA GLY A 902 -4.68 20.75 -40.43
C GLY A 902 -5.14 21.20 -39.04
N ALA A 903 -5.78 20.34 -38.24
CA ALA A 903 -5.86 20.54 -36.80
C ALA A 903 -4.48 20.40 -36.13
N PHE A 904 -4.24 21.14 -35.05
CA PHE A 904 -2.98 21.03 -34.27
C PHE A 904 -2.93 19.78 -33.38
N GLY A 905 -4.09 19.18 -33.12
CA GLY A 905 -4.27 17.97 -32.32
C GLY A 905 -5.71 17.48 -32.39
N CYS A 906 -5.93 16.18 -32.19
CA CYS A 906 -7.23 15.54 -32.02
C CYS A 906 -7.17 14.47 -30.91
N THR A 907 -8.21 14.38 -30.07
CA THR A 907 -8.36 13.40 -28.98
C THR A 907 -9.82 12.93 -28.84
N ILE A 908 -10.07 11.90 -28.05
CA ILE A 908 -11.40 11.51 -27.52
C ILE A 908 -11.77 12.39 -26.31
N SER A 909 -13.04 12.77 -26.16
CA SER A 909 -13.60 13.53 -25.02
C SER A 909 -14.58 12.72 -24.16
N GLY A 910 -14.47 12.87 -22.83
CA GLY A 910 -15.35 12.27 -21.82
C GLY A 910 -15.42 10.74 -21.95
N ALA A 911 -16.51 10.13 -21.48
CA ALA A 911 -16.74 8.67 -21.60
C ALA A 911 -17.41 8.23 -22.92
N GLY A 912 -17.73 9.17 -23.81
CA GLY A 912 -18.50 8.94 -25.05
C GLY A 912 -17.64 8.74 -26.31
N PRO A 913 -18.28 8.68 -27.50
CA PRO A 913 -17.61 8.56 -28.80
C PRO A 913 -17.13 9.91 -29.38
N THR A 914 -17.26 11.01 -28.65
CA THR A 914 -16.97 12.36 -29.15
C THR A 914 -15.47 12.56 -29.36
N ALA A 915 -15.10 13.01 -30.55
CA ALA A 915 -13.75 13.47 -30.89
C ALA A 915 -13.67 15.00 -30.81
N VAL A 916 -12.56 15.55 -30.32
CA VAL A 916 -12.31 16.99 -30.23
C VAL A 916 -10.97 17.33 -30.88
N ALA A 917 -10.96 18.37 -31.71
CA ALA A 917 -9.79 18.86 -32.42
C ALA A 917 -9.43 20.30 -32.01
N VAL A 918 -8.12 20.58 -31.89
CA VAL A 918 -7.57 21.91 -31.56
C VAL A 918 -7.27 22.68 -32.83
N ILE A 919 -7.80 23.90 -32.90
CA ILE A 919 -7.80 24.78 -34.07
C ILE A 919 -7.62 26.25 -33.66
N ASP A 920 -7.18 27.08 -34.59
CA ASP A 920 -6.97 28.53 -34.46
C ASP A 920 -8.05 29.37 -35.16
N ASN A 921 -8.67 28.83 -36.22
CA ASN A 921 -9.61 29.53 -37.10
C ASN A 921 -10.96 28.79 -37.21
N GLU A 922 -12.07 29.54 -37.20
CA GLU A 922 -13.42 28.97 -37.18
C GLU A 922 -13.86 28.37 -38.53
N GLU A 923 -13.45 28.98 -39.65
CA GLU A 923 -13.80 28.53 -41.01
C GLU A 923 -13.07 27.23 -41.34
N LYS A 924 -11.75 27.20 -41.09
CA LYS A 924 -10.92 25.99 -41.14
C LYS A 924 -11.46 24.90 -40.20
N GLY A 925 -11.95 25.29 -39.02
CA GLY A 925 -12.61 24.38 -38.09
C GLY A 925 -13.85 23.68 -38.67
N LYS A 926 -14.62 24.35 -39.52
CA LYS A 926 -15.81 23.78 -40.17
C LYS A 926 -15.40 22.75 -41.24
N GLU A 927 -14.34 23.01 -41.99
CA GLU A 927 -13.74 22.05 -42.94
C GLU A 927 -13.19 20.81 -42.21
N ILE A 928 -12.37 21.00 -41.18
CA ILE A 928 -11.84 19.94 -40.32
C ILE A 928 -12.99 19.10 -39.73
N GLY A 929 -14.02 19.76 -39.21
CA GLY A 929 -15.23 19.11 -38.68
C GLY A 929 -15.97 18.27 -39.72
N GLN A 930 -16.10 18.75 -40.96
CA GLN A 930 -16.68 17.97 -42.05
C GLN A 930 -15.83 16.73 -42.36
N LYS A 931 -14.49 16.85 -42.42
CA LYS A 931 -13.59 15.70 -42.66
C LYS A 931 -13.67 14.66 -41.53
N MET A 932 -13.84 15.10 -40.29
CA MET A 932 -14.10 14.21 -39.15
C MET A 932 -15.44 13.46 -39.27
N VAL A 933 -16.51 14.13 -39.71
CA VAL A 933 -17.83 13.49 -39.95
C VAL A 933 -17.78 12.50 -41.11
N GLU A 934 -17.11 12.85 -42.22
CA GLU A 934 -16.87 11.96 -43.35
C GLU A 934 -16.12 10.70 -42.91
N ALA A 935 -15.08 10.84 -42.08
CA ALA A 935 -14.31 9.71 -41.55
C ALA A 935 -15.13 8.81 -40.59
N PHE A 936 -15.94 9.38 -39.70
CA PHE A 936 -16.84 8.61 -38.82
C PHE A 936 -17.85 7.78 -39.63
N LEU A 937 -18.40 8.34 -40.70
CA LEU A 937 -19.35 7.66 -41.56
C LEU A 937 -18.67 6.54 -42.39
N GLN A 938 -17.52 6.84 -43.01
CA GLN A 938 -16.81 5.90 -43.89
C GLN A 938 -16.14 4.74 -43.14
N GLN A 939 -15.53 5.02 -41.98
CA GLN A 939 -14.69 4.04 -41.27
C GLN A 939 -15.37 3.47 -40.01
N GLY A 940 -16.33 4.20 -39.42
CA GLY A 940 -17.08 3.75 -38.25
C GLY A 940 -18.51 3.29 -38.53
N SER A 941 -19.06 3.57 -39.73
CA SER A 941 -20.51 3.53 -39.98
C SER A 941 -21.34 4.40 -39.02
N LEU A 942 -20.72 5.40 -38.39
CA LEU A 942 -21.37 6.26 -37.38
C LEU A 942 -21.89 7.55 -38.03
N LYS A 943 -23.14 7.91 -37.70
CA LYS A 943 -23.67 9.26 -38.00
C LYS A 943 -23.14 10.23 -36.95
N ALA A 944 -22.27 11.14 -37.38
CA ALA A 944 -21.69 12.18 -36.55
C ALA A 944 -22.16 13.59 -36.99
N VAL A 945 -22.01 14.57 -36.10
CA VAL A 945 -22.20 15.99 -36.37
C VAL A 945 -21.01 16.73 -35.76
N ALA A 946 -20.40 17.65 -36.50
CA ALA A 946 -19.33 18.51 -36.00
C ALA A 946 -19.86 19.91 -35.70
N MET A 947 -19.30 20.56 -34.68
CA MET A 947 -19.60 21.93 -34.30
C MET A 947 -18.29 22.63 -33.92
N VAL A 948 -18.13 23.89 -34.34
CA VAL A 948 -17.00 24.73 -33.95
C VAL A 948 -17.45 25.68 -32.86
N LYS A 949 -16.71 25.75 -31.75
CA LYS A 949 -17.02 26.54 -30.57
C LYS A 949 -15.75 27.08 -29.92
N ARG A 950 -15.88 28.12 -29.11
CA ARG A 950 -14.82 28.67 -28.25
C ARG A 950 -14.91 28.05 -26.86
N LEU A 951 -13.84 28.15 -26.08
CA LEU A 951 -13.88 27.79 -24.66
C LEU A 951 -14.67 28.84 -23.88
N ASP A 952 -15.59 28.39 -23.03
CA ASP A 952 -16.33 29.25 -22.12
C ASP A 952 -15.44 29.61 -20.92
N ARG A 953 -15.35 30.91 -20.60
CA ARG A 953 -14.46 31.46 -19.56
C ARG A 953 -15.19 31.82 -18.26
N VAL A 954 -16.49 31.58 -18.19
CA VAL A 954 -17.35 32.02 -17.09
C VAL A 954 -17.95 30.81 -16.36
N GLY A 955 -18.20 29.70 -17.06
CA GLY A 955 -18.84 28.53 -16.45
C GLY A 955 -20.32 28.78 -16.15
N ALA A 956 -20.84 28.16 -15.09
CA ALA A 956 -22.25 28.22 -14.75
C ALA A 956 -22.60 29.58 -14.15
N ARG A 957 -23.71 30.16 -14.60
CA ARG A 957 -24.03 31.58 -14.40
C ARG A 957 -25.54 31.82 -14.32
N LEU A 958 -25.92 32.81 -13.51
CA LEU A 958 -27.24 33.42 -13.57
C LEU A 958 -27.46 34.07 -14.94
N ILE A 959 -28.66 33.97 -15.50
CA ILE A 959 -29.07 34.63 -16.75
C ILE A 959 -30.32 35.50 -16.55
N ASP A 960 -31.24 35.10 -15.67
CA ASP A 960 -32.44 35.87 -15.36
C ASP A 960 -32.83 35.70 -13.88
N SER A 961 -33.51 36.69 -13.30
CA SER A 961 -33.90 36.70 -11.89
C SER A 961 -35.04 37.67 -11.60
N VAL A 962 -36.04 37.23 -10.84
CA VAL A 962 -37.15 38.05 -10.35
C VAL A 962 -36.92 38.35 -8.86
N PRO A 963 -36.74 39.61 -8.44
CA PRO A 963 -36.60 39.99 -7.03
C PRO A 963 -37.77 39.51 -6.15
N ARG A 964 -37.58 39.61 -4.83
CA ARG A 964 -38.58 39.29 -3.81
C ARG A 964 -39.10 40.55 -3.12
#